data_AF-A0A399GBA3-F1
#
_entry.id   AF-A0A399GBA3-F1
#
_cell.length_a   1.000
_cell.length_b   1.000
_cell.length_c   1.000
_cell.angle_alpha   90.00
_cell.angle_beta   90.00
_cell.angle_gamma   90.00
#
_symmetry.space_group_name_H-M   'P 1'
#
loop_
_entity.id
_entity.type
_entity.pdbx_description
1 polymer ?
#
loop_
_entity_poly.entity_id
_entity_poly.type
_entity_poly.pdbx_seq_one_letter_code
_entity_poly.pdbx_strand_id
1 'polypeptide(L)'
;MAGIKRKSAGAGAPEVKDKSKKVKVDKPTTKREAKHDVKPVKKAKKAKEESSDIEESDTSEQDNGFYGFSAADGADVDMSDAESSEESTKPNGKAQKEPSKKPTSDAAESKLAGLNSTNSREAHAKQKALARERKAAKPNADIIERSKKLWEKLRLKSHVDKEERKGLVKELFEIITGRVKDFVFKHDSVRVIQTAIKYSTMEQRRMIARELKGEFKVLAEGKYSKFLIAKLVEKGDPEIRDLVITEFYSHVKRMINHPEAAWIVDDIYRAVATPEQKNRLLREWYGPEFSIKGLSPEGTDSAELSAILKDSPDKRKPIMGYLENQINSLIQKKLTGFTMLHDAMLQYFLVCEPGTEQASDFLEHLKPDPTTKEGEEADNVDLLKNLAFTKSGSRLMSLCFAYGTAKDRKLFLRPYKDTVETMAFDQHAHHVLLAAMAVTDDTKLSAKSIFSELLPSNDALPEKVLNLVNDARARTVLLYPFVGDAKWLLDDNTRERLNELYAIRQTTSKKDPNIRLQEIAKNIEPQLLTAVTARAADFASFTFGLQFMGEVLVGAPEVEPAKRKEALAEVARLSQSILDSALPASAGDNKATSHGKNMLKMLVQGGKFDPVTKKVIPVEPALGFADLLWPQIKTNIVDWATGQGSFVVVALTEAEGFGKKDEVLKALKKEKKALEAAANPPGAQNGESKGKKQKKGDKSDSAPRGNAGAKILLEKL
;
A
#
# COMPACT_ATOMS: atom_id res chain seq x y z
N MET A 1 -59.15 -24.75 19.10
CA MET A 1 -58.67 -25.01 20.48
C MET A 1 -57.76 -23.85 20.84
N ALA A 2 -58.09 -22.93 21.76
CA ALA A 2 -58.41 -23.07 23.19
C ALA A 2 -57.16 -23.47 24.01
N GLY A 3 -56.69 -22.71 25.02
CA GLY A 3 -57.09 -21.39 25.52
C GLY A 3 -55.93 -20.66 26.25
N ILE A 4 -55.85 -19.32 26.28
CA ILE A 4 -56.49 -18.38 27.24
C ILE A 4 -55.64 -18.06 28.50
N LYS A 5 -54.94 -16.90 28.45
CA LYS A 5 -54.76 -15.87 29.52
C LYS A 5 -53.99 -16.31 30.82
N ARG A 6 -53.52 -15.43 31.72
CA ARG A 6 -53.80 -13.99 32.00
C ARG A 6 -52.60 -13.28 32.66
N LYS A 7 -52.62 -11.94 32.72
CA LYS A 7 -51.68 -11.09 33.48
C LYS A 7 -52.01 -11.02 34.99
N SER A 8 -51.02 -10.76 35.83
CA SER A 8 -51.04 -9.68 36.86
C SER A 8 -49.63 -9.40 37.39
N ALA A 9 -49.45 -8.30 38.12
CA ALA A 9 -48.22 -7.89 38.80
C ALA A 9 -48.54 -7.39 40.22
N GLY A 10 -47.54 -7.33 41.11
CA GLY A 10 -47.71 -6.80 42.48
C GLY A 10 -46.40 -6.84 43.27
N ALA A 11 -46.09 -5.77 44.00
CA ALA A 11 -44.84 -5.61 44.76
C ALA A 11 -44.92 -6.19 46.19
N GLY A 12 -43.77 -6.53 46.78
CA GLY A 12 -43.66 -6.92 48.20
C GLY A 12 -42.23 -7.34 48.60
N ALA A 13 -41.63 -6.59 49.53
CA ALA A 13 -40.34 -6.84 50.17
C ALA A 13 -40.48 -6.42 51.67
N PRO A 14 -39.49 -6.58 52.59
CA PRO A 14 -38.08 -6.99 52.41
C PRO A 14 -37.56 -8.01 53.47
N GLU A 15 -36.22 -7.97 53.71
CA GLU A 15 -35.39 -8.63 54.76
C GLU A 15 -34.80 -10.01 54.40
N VAL A 16 -33.62 -10.44 54.89
CA VAL A 16 -32.62 -9.93 55.88
C VAL A 16 -31.23 -10.53 55.49
N LYS A 17 -29.99 -10.07 55.77
CA LYS A 17 -29.22 -8.81 56.06
C LYS A 17 -27.71 -9.19 55.80
N ASP A 18 -26.67 -8.36 55.70
CA ASP A 18 -26.42 -6.92 55.96
C ASP A 18 -25.16 -6.38 55.18
N LYS A 19 -24.77 -5.13 55.48
CA LYS A 19 -23.45 -4.41 55.41
C LYS A 19 -22.17 -5.03 54.81
N SER A 20 -21.23 -4.25 54.21
CA SER A 20 -21.28 -2.84 53.73
C SER A 20 -20.00 -2.37 53.00
N LYS A 21 -20.17 -1.48 51.99
CA LYS A 21 -19.31 -0.34 51.50
C LYS A 21 -17.76 -0.47 51.49
N LYS A 22 -17.05 -0.27 50.36
CA LYS A 22 -16.82 0.97 49.54
C LYS A 22 -16.03 2.10 50.25
N VAL A 23 -15.09 2.86 49.62
CA VAL A 23 -14.25 2.74 48.39
C VAL A 23 -13.33 4.01 48.25
N LYS A 24 -12.41 4.04 47.24
CA LYS A 24 -11.71 5.21 46.58
C LYS A 24 -10.29 5.69 47.03
N VAL A 25 -9.37 5.66 46.05
CA VAL A 25 -8.47 6.77 45.53
C VAL A 25 -7.04 6.98 46.08
N ASP A 26 -6.21 7.56 45.21
CA ASP A 26 -4.75 7.46 45.04
C ASP A 26 -3.84 8.57 45.64
N LYS A 27 -2.57 8.19 45.89
CA LYS A 27 -1.30 8.97 45.68
C LYS A 27 -1.07 10.29 46.47
N PRO A 28 0.16 10.89 46.46
CA PRO A 28 1.52 10.41 46.13
C PRO A 28 2.61 10.74 47.21
N THR A 29 3.91 10.48 46.92
CA THR A 29 5.14 11.08 47.54
C THR A 29 5.45 10.76 49.04
N THR A 30 6.68 10.81 49.62
CA THR A 30 8.06 11.21 49.18
C THR A 30 9.19 10.55 50.03
N LYS A 31 10.41 10.44 49.47
CA LYS A 31 11.78 10.43 50.08
C LYS A 31 12.07 9.87 51.51
N ARG A 32 13.00 8.90 51.62
CA ARG A 32 14.32 8.92 52.34
C ARG A 32 15.05 7.56 52.17
N GLU A 33 16.37 7.46 51.94
CA GLU A 33 17.55 7.65 52.82
C GLU A 33 17.62 6.67 54.02
N ALA A 34 18.73 5.96 54.33
CA ALA A 34 20.01 5.76 53.61
C ALA A 34 20.85 4.59 54.21
N LYS A 35 21.83 4.09 53.43
CA LYS A 35 23.12 3.44 53.80
C LYS A 35 23.20 2.26 54.81
N HIS A 36 24.07 1.30 54.47
CA HIS A 36 25.22 1.02 55.35
C HIS A 36 26.52 0.73 54.56
N ASP A 37 27.64 1.18 55.14
CA ASP A 37 29.04 1.06 54.70
C ASP A 37 29.68 -0.26 55.23
N VAL A 38 30.88 -0.80 54.86
CA VAL A 38 31.75 -0.83 53.64
C VAL A 38 33.12 -1.51 54.02
N LYS A 39 33.74 -2.33 53.13
CA LYS A 39 35.20 -2.78 53.15
C LYS A 39 35.72 -3.69 54.32
N PRO A 40 36.98 -4.22 54.32
CA PRO A 40 37.96 -4.49 53.23
C PRO A 40 38.79 -5.82 53.26
N VAL A 41 38.98 -6.46 52.10
CA VAL A 41 40.26 -6.85 51.41
C VAL A 41 41.49 -7.45 52.17
N LYS A 42 41.94 -8.65 51.73
CA LYS A 42 43.33 -9.01 51.25
C LYS A 42 43.37 -10.50 50.81
N LYS A 43 43.58 -10.86 49.53
CA LYS A 43 44.79 -10.86 48.65
C LYS A 43 45.68 -12.13 48.73
N ALA A 44 45.68 -12.91 47.64
CA ALA A 44 46.74 -13.82 47.20
C ALA A 44 47.00 -13.62 45.67
N LYS A 45 48.03 -14.24 45.08
CA LYS A 45 48.53 -13.94 43.71
C LYS A 45 48.96 -15.22 42.95
N LYS A 46 49.01 -15.13 41.60
CA LYS A 46 49.33 -16.14 40.55
C LYS A 46 48.09 -16.82 39.94
N ALA A 47 48.03 -17.14 38.64
CA ALA A 47 48.90 -16.76 37.50
C ALA A 47 48.07 -16.66 36.19
N LYS A 48 48.74 -16.30 35.08
CA LYS A 48 48.15 -16.15 33.74
C LYS A 48 47.98 -17.52 33.07
N GLU A 49 46.86 -17.74 32.40
CA GLU A 49 46.79 -18.60 31.21
C GLU A 49 45.66 -18.07 30.31
N GLU A 50 45.85 -18.12 28.98
CA GLU A 50 44.92 -17.53 28.00
C GLU A 50 44.28 -18.64 27.17
N SER A 51 42.97 -18.83 27.32
CA SER A 51 42.17 -19.72 26.47
C SER A 51 41.01 -18.94 25.85
N SER A 52 41.16 -18.54 24.58
CA SER A 52 40.11 -17.87 23.81
C SER A 52 39.07 -18.89 23.34
N ASP A 53 38.11 -19.24 24.20
CA ASP A 53 36.91 -19.96 23.77
C ASP A 53 36.04 -19.01 22.93
N ILE A 54 35.76 -19.44 21.70
CA ILE A 54 34.81 -18.79 20.80
C ILE A 54 33.55 -19.64 20.85
N GLU A 55 32.57 -19.19 21.63
CA GLU A 55 31.20 -19.68 21.56
C GLU A 55 30.46 -18.94 20.43
N GLU A 56 29.75 -19.69 19.60
CA GLU A 56 29.07 -19.17 18.41
C GLU A 56 27.71 -18.57 18.82
N SER A 57 27.76 -17.38 19.42
CA SER A 57 26.58 -16.66 19.91
C SER A 57 25.72 -16.14 18.76
N ASP A 58 24.63 -16.85 18.47
CA ASP A 58 23.62 -16.37 17.53
C ASP A 58 22.91 -15.14 18.13
N THR A 59 23.14 -13.99 17.52
CA THR A 59 22.67 -12.68 17.98
C THR A 59 22.04 -11.94 16.81
N SER A 60 20.73 -11.76 16.90
CA SER A 60 19.88 -11.15 15.87
C SER A 60 20.01 -9.62 15.85
N GLU A 61 21.11 -9.10 15.30
CA GLU A 61 21.25 -7.66 15.04
C GLU A 61 20.25 -7.19 13.97
N GLN A 62 19.34 -6.30 14.36
CA GLN A 62 18.50 -5.51 13.46
C GLN A 62 19.36 -4.48 12.71
N ASP A 63 19.92 -4.85 11.55
CA ASP A 63 20.69 -3.92 10.69
C ASP A 63 19.75 -2.90 10.02
N ASN A 64 19.58 -1.73 10.65
CA ASN A 64 18.74 -0.63 10.16
C ASN A 64 19.17 -0.15 8.76
N GLY A 65 18.53 -0.67 7.71
CA GLY A 65 18.88 -0.36 6.33
C GLY A 65 17.83 -0.79 5.30
N PHE A 66 17.15 0.23 4.74
CA PHE A 66 16.36 0.17 3.50
C PHE A 66 15.01 -0.58 3.55
N TYR A 67 13.93 0.16 3.80
CA TYR A 67 12.56 -0.26 3.53
C TYR A 67 12.34 -0.45 2.02
N GLY A 68 12.30 -1.69 1.56
CA GLY A 68 11.99 -2.03 0.16
C GLY A 68 11.70 -3.51 -0.10
N PHE A 69 11.52 -4.31 0.96
CA PHE A 69 11.42 -5.77 0.87
C PHE A 69 10.50 -6.30 1.99
N SER A 70 9.19 -6.14 1.82
CA SER A 70 8.19 -6.50 2.82
C SER A 70 7.92 -8.01 2.85
N ALA A 71 8.69 -8.74 3.67
CA ALA A 71 8.13 -9.91 4.35
C ALA A 71 7.37 -9.40 5.57
N ALA A 72 6.09 -9.74 5.70
CA ALA A 72 5.29 -9.37 6.86
C ALA A 72 5.57 -10.32 8.03
N ASP A 73 5.56 -9.80 9.27
CA ASP A 73 5.66 -10.62 10.48
C ASP A 73 4.46 -11.57 10.59
N GLY A 74 4.74 -12.86 10.83
CA GLY A 74 3.74 -13.93 10.78
C GLY A 74 4.00 -15.03 11.81
N ALA A 75 3.61 -14.76 13.05
CA ALA A 75 3.46 -15.67 14.20
C ALA A 75 4.70 -16.48 14.68
N ASP A 76 4.97 -16.41 15.99
CA ASP A 76 5.78 -17.41 16.69
C ASP A 76 5.19 -18.81 16.53
N VAL A 77 6.01 -19.76 16.08
CA VAL A 77 5.70 -21.19 16.13
C VAL A 77 6.94 -21.94 16.62
N ASP A 78 7.11 -22.01 17.94
CA ASP A 78 8.13 -22.84 18.57
C ASP A 78 7.82 -24.33 18.32
N MET A 79 8.69 -25.01 17.58
CA MET A 79 8.58 -26.43 17.25
C MET A 79 9.95 -27.09 17.32
N SER A 80 10.12 -27.96 18.33
CA SER A 80 11.33 -28.75 18.54
C SER A 80 11.55 -29.79 17.45
N ASP A 81 12.80 -29.94 17.02
CA ASP A 81 13.22 -30.90 16.00
C ASP A 81 12.91 -32.35 16.39
N ALA A 82 12.19 -33.07 15.52
CA ALA A 82 11.77 -34.45 15.71
C ALA A 82 11.64 -35.15 14.35
N GLU A 83 12.72 -35.82 13.93
CA GLU A 83 12.70 -36.64 12.72
C GLU A 83 11.63 -37.74 12.81
N SER A 84 10.77 -37.83 11.78
CA SER A 84 9.91 -38.99 11.57
C SER A 84 10.12 -39.53 10.15
N SER A 85 10.40 -40.82 10.06
CA SER A 85 10.66 -41.53 8.81
C SER A 85 9.36 -41.86 8.08
N GLU A 86 9.35 -41.72 6.75
CA GLU A 86 8.25 -42.16 5.90
C GLU A 86 8.07 -43.70 5.98
N GLU A 87 6.83 -44.17 6.24
CA GLU A 87 6.46 -45.58 6.06
C GLU A 87 5.17 -45.71 5.24
N SER A 88 5.31 -46.16 3.99
CA SER A 88 4.20 -46.43 3.07
C SER A 88 3.60 -47.82 3.30
N THR A 89 2.33 -47.92 3.66
CA THR A 89 1.70 -49.20 4.05
C THR A 89 0.87 -49.87 2.95
N LYS A 90 0.97 -51.23 2.88
CA LYS A 90 -0.05 -52.27 2.58
C LYS A 90 0.44 -53.35 1.58
N PRO A 91 -0.13 -54.58 1.60
CA PRO A 91 -0.96 -55.23 2.62
C PRO A 91 -0.41 -56.61 3.09
N ASN A 92 -1.13 -57.27 3.99
CA ASN A 92 -0.74 -58.50 4.70
C ASN A 92 -1.03 -59.81 3.92
N GLY A 93 -0.15 -60.81 4.02
CA GLY A 93 -0.34 -62.18 3.52
C GLY A 93 0.51 -63.21 4.29
N LYS A 94 -0.10 -64.33 4.73
CA LYS A 94 0.53 -65.34 5.60
C LYS A 94 1.16 -66.50 4.81
N ALA A 95 2.35 -66.98 5.20
CA ALA A 95 2.69 -68.42 5.21
C ALA A 95 4.01 -68.80 5.94
N GLN A 96 3.90 -69.77 6.87
CA GLN A 96 4.89 -70.81 7.19
C GLN A 96 6.30 -70.43 7.74
N LYS A 97 7.17 -71.45 7.91
CA LYS A 97 7.98 -71.66 9.13
C LYS A 97 9.28 -72.43 8.85
N GLU A 98 10.35 -72.10 9.59
CA GLU A 98 11.52 -72.95 9.92
C GLU A 98 12.45 -73.40 8.74
N PRO A 99 13.65 -73.98 9.00
CA PRO A 99 14.77 -73.30 9.68
C PRO A 99 16.15 -73.58 9.04
N SER A 100 17.24 -72.91 9.49
CA SER A 100 18.51 -73.60 9.88
C SER A 100 19.70 -72.69 10.29
N LYS A 101 20.46 -73.20 11.27
CA LYS A 101 21.93 -73.05 11.49
C LYS A 101 22.58 -71.66 11.50
N LYS A 102 22.72 -71.10 12.71
CA LYS A 102 23.99 -70.46 13.14
C LYS A 102 25.06 -71.52 13.40
N PRO A 103 26.35 -71.22 13.18
CA PRO A 103 27.43 -71.55 14.11
C PRO A 103 27.77 -70.32 14.98
N THR A 104 28.22 -70.55 16.22
CA THR A 104 28.64 -69.51 17.17
C THR A 104 30.14 -69.48 17.33
N SER A 105 30.73 -68.27 17.40
CA SER A 105 32.07 -68.06 17.95
C SER A 105 32.21 -66.64 18.53
N ASP A 106 31.94 -66.49 19.82
CA ASP A 106 32.15 -65.24 20.55
C ASP A 106 33.65 -64.94 20.72
N ALA A 107 34.15 -63.82 20.14
CA ALA A 107 35.44 -63.19 20.51
C ALA A 107 35.71 -61.86 19.76
N ALA A 108 34.92 -60.80 19.99
CA ALA A 108 35.27 -59.45 19.50
C ALA A 108 34.67 -58.28 20.31
N GLU A 109 33.40 -58.37 20.70
CA GLU A 109 32.65 -57.26 21.30
C GLU A 109 32.96 -57.05 22.80
N SER A 110 34.21 -56.74 23.13
CA SER A 110 34.64 -56.43 24.50
C SER A 110 35.70 -55.33 24.59
N LYS A 111 35.68 -54.35 23.65
CA LYS A 111 36.59 -53.18 23.68
C LYS A 111 35.96 -51.80 23.38
N LEU A 112 34.63 -51.69 23.21
CA LEU A 112 33.97 -50.38 23.00
C LEU A 112 32.85 -50.05 24.00
N ALA A 113 32.39 -51.01 24.82
CA ALA A 113 31.31 -50.82 25.81
C ALA A 113 31.80 -50.41 27.22
N GLY A 114 33.09 -50.06 27.39
CA GLY A 114 33.74 -49.90 28.70
C GLY A 114 34.35 -48.53 29.02
N LEU A 115 33.95 -47.45 28.33
CA LEU A 115 34.59 -46.12 28.46
C LEU A 115 33.63 -44.93 28.69
N ASN A 116 32.40 -45.18 29.16
CA ASN A 116 31.48 -44.13 29.59
C ASN A 116 31.49 -43.93 31.11
N SER A 117 32.52 -43.26 31.63
CA SER A 117 32.56 -42.78 33.04
C SER A 117 33.45 -41.55 33.28
N THR A 118 34.37 -41.23 32.35
CA THR A 118 35.25 -40.05 32.46
C THR A 118 35.22 -39.19 31.19
N ASN A 119 35.24 -37.86 31.39
CA ASN A 119 35.38 -36.82 30.36
C ASN A 119 34.45 -36.87 29.13
N SER A 120 33.17 -36.52 29.31
CA SER A 120 32.32 -35.99 28.21
C SER A 120 33.01 -34.85 27.45
N ARG A 121 33.76 -33.99 28.16
CA ARG A 121 34.56 -32.88 27.59
C ARG A 121 35.67 -33.35 26.67
N GLU A 122 36.24 -34.54 26.89
CA GLU A 122 37.31 -35.12 26.06
C GLU A 122 36.74 -35.91 24.88
N ALA A 123 35.58 -36.56 25.04
CA ALA A 123 34.81 -37.11 23.92
C ALA A 123 34.42 -35.99 22.93
N HIS A 124 33.86 -34.89 23.42
CA HIS A 124 33.61 -33.70 22.60
C HIS A 124 34.88 -33.08 22.05
N ALA A 125 36.00 -33.04 22.78
CA ALA A 125 37.28 -32.54 22.25
C ALA A 125 37.79 -33.41 21.09
N LYS A 126 37.72 -34.74 21.20
CA LYS A 126 38.09 -35.69 20.14
C LYS A 126 37.15 -35.59 18.94
N GLN A 127 35.85 -35.43 19.16
CA GLN A 127 34.86 -35.17 18.11
C GLN A 127 35.11 -33.82 17.40
N LYS A 128 35.42 -32.75 18.16
CA LYS A 128 35.76 -31.41 17.66
C LYS A 128 37.11 -31.40 16.92
N ALA A 129 38.07 -32.25 17.32
CA ALA A 129 39.33 -32.48 16.62
C ALA A 129 39.10 -33.22 15.28
N LEU A 130 38.40 -34.36 15.29
CA LEU A 130 38.02 -35.09 14.07
C LEU A 130 37.18 -34.22 13.12
N ALA A 131 36.32 -33.34 13.64
CA ALA A 131 35.57 -32.38 12.84
C ALA A 131 36.43 -31.24 12.26
N ARG A 132 37.53 -30.85 12.92
CA ARG A 132 38.55 -29.93 12.37
C ARG A 132 39.38 -30.63 11.29
N GLU A 133 39.83 -31.85 11.55
CA GLU A 133 40.59 -32.68 10.60
C GLU A 133 39.78 -32.93 9.31
N ARG A 134 38.51 -33.35 9.44
CA ARG A 134 37.55 -33.48 8.32
C ARG A 134 37.17 -32.15 7.66
N LYS A 135 37.48 -30.99 8.25
CA LYS A 135 37.34 -29.67 7.61
C LYS A 135 38.62 -29.26 6.88
N ALA A 136 39.80 -29.51 7.46
CA ALA A 136 41.11 -29.26 6.86
C ALA A 136 41.37 -30.18 5.65
N ALA A 137 40.93 -31.43 5.69
CA ALA A 137 41.03 -32.40 4.58
C ALA A 137 40.11 -32.09 3.38
N LYS A 138 39.39 -30.97 3.36
CA LYS A 138 38.55 -30.56 2.22
C LYS A 138 39.35 -29.72 1.21
N PRO A 139 39.09 -29.86 -0.10
CA PRO A 139 39.71 -28.99 -1.09
C PRO A 139 39.38 -27.51 -0.82
N ASN A 140 40.43 -26.69 -0.87
CA ASN A 140 40.45 -25.25 -0.61
C ASN A 140 40.09 -24.83 0.84
N ALA A 141 40.28 -25.71 1.83
CA ALA A 141 40.02 -25.46 3.25
C ALA A 141 40.77 -24.23 3.81
N ASP A 142 42.10 -24.14 3.64
CA ASP A 142 42.92 -23.03 4.17
C ASP A 142 42.49 -21.68 3.60
N ILE A 143 42.14 -21.68 2.31
CA ILE A 143 41.69 -20.51 1.56
C ILE A 143 40.34 -20.03 2.11
N ILE A 144 39.43 -20.96 2.41
CA ILE A 144 38.14 -20.67 3.04
C ILE A 144 38.33 -20.17 4.48
N GLU A 145 39.26 -20.73 5.26
CA GLU A 145 39.52 -20.25 6.62
C GLU A 145 40.13 -18.83 6.64
N ARG A 146 41.09 -18.55 5.76
CA ARG A 146 41.63 -17.19 5.57
C ARG A 146 40.52 -16.21 5.19
N SER A 147 39.65 -16.60 4.25
CA SER A 147 38.53 -15.78 3.81
C SER A 147 37.48 -15.53 4.92
N LYS A 148 37.25 -16.50 5.81
CA LYS A 148 36.40 -16.32 7.00
C LYS A 148 37.00 -15.34 8.00
N LYS A 149 38.33 -15.38 8.23
CA LYS A 149 39.04 -14.44 9.10
C LYS A 149 38.97 -13.00 8.57
N LEU A 150 39.01 -12.82 7.24
CA LEU A 150 38.74 -11.53 6.60
C LEU A 150 37.26 -11.12 6.71
N TRP A 151 36.33 -12.07 6.50
CA TRP A 151 34.90 -11.83 6.58
C TRP A 151 34.43 -11.38 7.96
N GLU A 152 34.92 -11.98 9.06
CA GLU A 152 34.59 -11.57 10.42
C GLU A 152 35.03 -10.12 10.71
N LYS A 153 36.29 -9.77 10.37
CA LYS A 153 36.76 -8.38 10.44
C LYS A 153 35.87 -7.43 9.62
N LEU A 154 35.54 -7.81 8.39
CA LEU A 154 34.69 -7.02 7.48
C LEU A 154 33.20 -6.96 7.90
N ARG A 155 32.74 -7.83 8.81
CA ARG A 155 31.38 -7.77 9.39
C ARG A 155 31.29 -6.72 10.50
N LEU A 156 32.34 -6.59 11.31
CA LEU A 156 32.42 -5.69 12.47
C LEU A 156 32.62 -4.21 12.05
N LYS A 157 31.55 -3.60 11.50
CA LYS A 157 31.51 -2.23 10.92
C LYS A 157 32.23 -1.15 11.74
N SER A 158 32.16 -1.25 13.06
CA SER A 158 32.60 -0.24 14.04
C SER A 158 34.09 -0.30 14.39
N HIS A 159 34.81 -1.37 14.00
CA HIS A 159 36.18 -1.66 14.46
C HIS A 159 37.23 -1.67 13.34
N VAL A 160 36.88 -1.23 12.12
CA VAL A 160 37.77 -1.29 10.95
C VAL A 160 37.76 0.04 10.20
N ASP A 161 38.92 0.69 10.16
CA ASP A 161 39.11 1.99 9.50
C ASP A 161 38.90 1.92 7.98
N LYS A 162 38.63 3.07 7.34
CA LYS A 162 38.31 3.13 5.90
C LYS A 162 39.42 2.58 5.00
N GLU A 163 40.68 2.80 5.37
CA GLU A 163 41.83 2.32 4.62
C GLU A 163 42.20 0.86 4.96
N GLU A 164 42.08 0.41 6.23
CA GLU A 164 42.19 -1.02 6.57
C GLU A 164 41.12 -1.82 5.83
N ARG A 165 39.89 -1.32 5.78
CA ARG A 165 38.76 -1.94 5.07
C ARG A 165 39.03 -2.11 3.58
N LYS A 166 39.65 -1.11 2.92
CA LYS A 166 40.12 -1.25 1.53
C LYS A 166 41.16 -2.35 1.39
N GLY A 167 42.13 -2.43 2.31
CA GLY A 167 43.14 -3.48 2.34
C GLY A 167 42.53 -4.88 2.47
N LEU A 168 41.67 -5.08 3.47
CA LEU A 168 40.96 -6.34 3.73
C LEU A 168 40.04 -6.74 2.57
N VAL A 169 39.35 -5.78 1.93
CA VAL A 169 38.54 -6.04 0.72
C VAL A 169 39.44 -6.40 -0.47
N LYS A 170 40.59 -5.75 -0.66
CA LYS A 170 41.56 -6.09 -1.71
C LYS A 170 42.11 -7.50 -1.54
N GLU A 171 42.56 -7.87 -0.34
CA GLU A 171 43.01 -9.23 -0.03
C GLU A 171 41.89 -10.26 -0.25
N LEU A 172 40.66 -9.94 0.16
CA LEU A 172 39.51 -10.82 -0.08
C LEU A 172 39.26 -11.03 -1.58
N PHE A 173 39.35 -9.98 -2.40
CA PHE A 173 39.21 -10.10 -3.85
C PHE A 173 40.35 -10.89 -4.51
N GLU A 174 41.60 -10.73 -4.06
CA GLU A 174 42.74 -11.54 -4.50
C GLU A 174 42.56 -13.03 -4.19
N ILE A 175 41.81 -13.37 -3.14
CA ILE A 175 41.50 -14.75 -2.78
C ILE A 175 40.34 -15.33 -3.61
N ILE A 176 39.21 -14.63 -3.72
CA ILE A 176 37.97 -15.20 -4.30
C ILE A 176 37.91 -15.16 -5.84
N THR A 177 38.66 -14.26 -6.49
CA THR A 177 38.65 -14.13 -7.96
C THR A 177 39.20 -15.39 -8.62
N GLY A 178 38.54 -15.82 -9.71
CA GLY A 178 38.78 -17.09 -10.40
C GLY A 178 38.28 -18.32 -9.65
N ARG A 179 37.60 -18.15 -8.50
CA ARG A 179 37.19 -19.22 -7.59
C ARG A 179 35.80 -19.00 -6.99
N VAL A 180 35.00 -18.04 -7.45
CA VAL A 180 33.74 -17.68 -6.77
C VAL A 180 32.78 -18.88 -6.63
N LYS A 181 32.72 -19.77 -7.64
CA LYS A 181 31.91 -21.01 -7.61
C LYS A 181 32.24 -21.92 -6.41
N ASP A 182 33.50 -22.00 -5.99
CA ASP A 182 33.94 -22.84 -4.85
C ASP A 182 33.37 -22.40 -3.50
N PHE A 183 33.01 -21.12 -3.38
CA PHE A 183 32.60 -20.50 -2.12
C PHE A 183 31.09 -20.42 -1.96
N VAL A 184 30.34 -20.25 -3.06
CA VAL A 184 28.88 -19.97 -3.03
C VAL A 184 28.03 -21.18 -2.71
N PHE A 185 28.46 -22.39 -3.10
CA PHE A 185 27.77 -23.65 -2.83
C PHE A 185 28.13 -24.28 -1.47
N LYS A 186 29.08 -23.70 -0.74
CA LYS A 186 29.46 -24.15 0.61
C LYS A 186 28.77 -23.26 1.64
N HIS A 187 27.89 -23.86 2.46
CA HIS A 187 27.09 -23.17 3.49
C HIS A 187 27.90 -22.23 4.39
N ASP A 188 29.12 -22.64 4.74
CA ASP A 188 30.00 -21.93 5.65
C ASP A 188 30.88 -20.85 4.98
N SER A 189 30.79 -20.67 3.65
CA SER A 189 31.51 -19.61 2.94
C SER A 189 30.66 -18.71 2.03
N VAL A 190 29.40 -19.03 1.76
CA VAL A 190 28.52 -18.15 0.94
C VAL A 190 28.37 -16.73 1.53
N ARG A 191 28.39 -16.60 2.86
CA ARG A 191 28.38 -15.30 3.57
C ARG A 191 29.60 -14.42 3.23
N VAL A 192 30.74 -15.02 2.88
CA VAL A 192 31.96 -14.31 2.46
C VAL A 192 31.72 -13.55 1.15
N ILE A 193 31.19 -14.23 0.13
CA ILE A 193 30.93 -13.62 -1.19
C ILE A 193 29.83 -12.55 -1.09
N GLN A 194 28.82 -12.76 -0.24
CA GLN A 194 27.82 -11.72 0.04
C GLN A 194 28.44 -10.45 0.66
N THR A 195 29.46 -10.57 1.50
CA THR A 195 30.21 -9.41 2.04
C THR A 195 31.15 -8.79 1.00
N ALA A 196 31.76 -9.59 0.12
CA ALA A 196 32.53 -9.07 -1.02
C ALA A 196 31.63 -8.19 -1.92
N ILE A 197 30.42 -8.65 -2.25
CA ILE A 197 29.42 -7.88 -3.00
C ILE A 197 28.99 -6.61 -2.25
N LYS A 198 28.91 -6.63 -0.91
CA LYS A 198 28.58 -5.44 -0.08
C LYS A 198 29.61 -4.31 -0.21
N TYR A 199 30.89 -4.62 -0.43
CA TYR A 199 31.97 -3.63 -0.56
C TYR A 199 32.57 -3.49 -1.97
N SER A 200 32.08 -4.27 -2.93
CA SER A 200 32.53 -4.28 -4.33
C SER A 200 32.27 -2.99 -5.11
N THR A 201 33.15 -2.70 -6.07
CA THR A 201 32.85 -1.80 -7.20
C THR A 201 31.93 -2.49 -8.22
N MET A 202 31.31 -1.73 -9.13
CA MET A 202 30.43 -2.36 -10.14
C MET A 202 31.17 -3.36 -11.04
N GLU A 203 32.42 -3.10 -11.42
CA GLU A 203 33.18 -4.04 -12.24
C GLU A 203 33.55 -5.32 -11.45
N GLN A 204 33.78 -5.21 -10.14
CA GLN A 204 33.90 -6.38 -9.26
C GLN A 204 32.59 -7.18 -9.16
N ARG A 205 31.41 -6.51 -9.17
CA ARG A 205 30.10 -7.19 -9.23
C ARG A 205 29.91 -7.92 -10.55
N ARG A 206 30.28 -7.30 -11.67
CA ARG A 206 30.23 -7.93 -13.00
C ARG A 206 31.20 -9.11 -13.11
N MET A 207 32.41 -9.00 -12.58
CA MET A 207 33.34 -10.13 -12.47
C MET A 207 32.71 -11.30 -11.71
N ILE A 208 32.14 -11.06 -10.52
CA ILE A 208 31.43 -12.09 -9.73
C ILE A 208 30.26 -12.68 -10.53
N ALA A 209 29.47 -11.86 -11.23
CA ALA A 209 28.34 -12.33 -12.04
C ALA A 209 28.78 -13.16 -13.27
N ARG A 210 29.88 -12.78 -13.94
CA ARG A 210 30.49 -13.52 -15.05
C ARG A 210 31.05 -14.87 -14.59
N GLU A 211 31.69 -14.92 -13.42
CA GLU A 211 32.14 -16.19 -12.81
C GLU A 211 30.99 -17.09 -12.39
N LEU A 212 29.84 -16.55 -11.99
CA LEU A 212 28.66 -17.31 -11.60
C LEU A 212 27.73 -17.71 -12.77
N LYS A 213 28.11 -17.38 -14.00
CA LYS A 213 27.37 -17.79 -15.20
C LYS A 213 27.26 -19.32 -15.31
N GLY A 214 26.06 -19.78 -15.63
CA GLY A 214 25.60 -21.17 -15.64
C GLY A 214 24.99 -21.63 -14.31
N GLU A 215 25.17 -20.89 -13.22
CA GLU A 215 24.80 -21.32 -11.87
C GLU A 215 23.56 -20.62 -11.30
N PHE A 216 23.04 -19.55 -11.92
CA PHE A 216 22.06 -18.68 -11.26
C PHE A 216 20.75 -19.40 -10.90
N LYS A 217 20.35 -20.40 -11.70
CA LYS A 217 19.24 -21.31 -11.36
C LYS A 217 19.50 -22.07 -10.05
N VAL A 218 20.67 -22.69 -9.91
CA VAL A 218 21.03 -23.53 -8.75
C VAL A 218 21.21 -22.66 -7.51
N LEU A 219 21.79 -21.47 -7.68
CA LEU A 219 21.92 -20.47 -6.62
C LEU A 219 20.54 -20.00 -6.10
N ALA A 220 19.54 -19.87 -6.96
CA ALA A 220 18.17 -19.51 -6.57
C ALA A 220 17.43 -20.66 -5.86
N GLU A 221 17.68 -21.91 -6.25
CA GLU A 221 17.13 -23.09 -5.57
C GLU A 221 17.77 -23.32 -4.16
N GLY A 222 18.94 -22.75 -3.86
CA GLY A 222 19.62 -22.93 -2.58
C GLY A 222 19.27 -21.92 -1.47
N LYS A 223 18.81 -22.43 -0.32
CA LYS A 223 18.37 -21.69 0.89
C LYS A 223 19.24 -20.49 1.33
N TYR A 224 20.57 -20.59 1.20
CA TYR A 224 21.51 -19.52 1.59
C TYR A 224 22.13 -18.78 0.39
N SER A 225 22.20 -19.41 -0.78
CA SER A 225 22.72 -18.83 -2.01
C SER A 225 21.74 -17.89 -2.70
N LYS A 226 20.42 -18.05 -2.47
CA LYS A 226 19.38 -17.20 -3.06
C LYS A 226 19.61 -15.70 -2.79
N PHE A 227 20.03 -15.36 -1.56
CA PHE A 227 20.36 -14.00 -1.14
C PHE A 227 21.59 -13.39 -1.85
N LEU A 228 22.42 -14.22 -2.49
CA LEU A 228 23.54 -13.75 -3.32
C LEU A 228 23.02 -13.08 -4.59
N ILE A 229 22.01 -13.68 -5.23
CA ILE A 229 21.41 -13.16 -6.47
C ILE A 229 20.75 -11.81 -6.19
N ALA A 230 19.91 -11.75 -5.15
CA ALA A 230 19.29 -10.50 -4.70
C ALA A 230 20.33 -9.38 -4.47
N LYS A 231 21.45 -9.70 -3.81
CA LYS A 231 22.56 -8.75 -3.58
C LYS A 231 23.32 -8.37 -4.85
N LEU A 232 23.39 -9.23 -5.87
CA LEU A 232 24.00 -8.89 -7.16
C LEU A 232 23.14 -7.90 -7.94
N VAL A 233 21.85 -8.22 -8.13
CA VAL A 233 20.91 -7.42 -8.94
C VAL A 233 20.49 -6.10 -8.27
N GLU A 234 20.65 -5.99 -6.94
CA GLU A 234 20.39 -4.83 -6.07
C GLU A 234 20.73 -3.45 -6.69
N LYS A 235 21.83 -3.36 -7.46
CA LYS A 235 22.33 -2.09 -8.01
C LYS A 235 21.91 -1.82 -9.46
N GLY A 236 20.99 -2.61 -10.02
CA GLY A 236 20.34 -2.35 -11.30
C GLY A 236 21.25 -2.40 -12.53
N ASP A 237 22.39 -3.09 -12.44
CA ASP A 237 23.33 -3.21 -13.57
C ASP A 237 22.73 -4.09 -14.70
N PRO A 238 22.63 -3.59 -15.95
CA PRO A 238 22.02 -4.34 -17.04
C PRO A 238 22.73 -5.65 -17.36
N GLU A 239 24.07 -5.70 -17.33
CA GLU A 239 24.81 -6.93 -17.66
C GLU A 239 24.52 -8.03 -16.62
N ILE A 240 24.55 -7.68 -15.34
CA ILE A 240 24.25 -8.60 -14.24
C ILE A 240 22.80 -9.09 -14.33
N ARG A 241 21.84 -8.18 -14.55
CA ARG A 241 20.41 -8.52 -14.73
C ARG A 241 20.24 -9.49 -15.89
N ASP A 242 20.83 -9.19 -17.04
CA ASP A 242 20.62 -9.94 -18.28
C ASP A 242 21.28 -11.32 -18.22
N LEU A 243 22.42 -11.46 -17.52
CA LEU A 243 23.02 -12.76 -17.19
C LEU A 243 22.08 -13.62 -16.33
N VAL A 244 21.55 -13.07 -15.23
CA VAL A 244 20.67 -13.80 -14.30
C VAL A 244 19.35 -14.21 -14.97
N ILE A 245 18.64 -13.27 -15.59
CA ILE A 245 17.31 -13.53 -16.18
C ILE A 245 17.41 -14.51 -17.36
N THR A 246 18.46 -14.45 -18.17
CA THR A 246 18.63 -15.37 -19.31
C THR A 246 18.78 -16.83 -18.89
N GLU A 247 19.29 -17.10 -17.69
CA GLU A 247 19.40 -18.46 -17.14
C GLU A 247 18.08 -18.98 -16.52
N PHE A 248 17.16 -18.08 -16.17
CA PHE A 248 15.84 -18.44 -15.63
C PHE A 248 14.88 -18.88 -16.75
N TYR A 249 15.08 -18.43 -17.99
CA TYR A 249 14.30 -18.91 -19.15
C TYR A 249 14.40 -20.44 -19.33
N SER A 250 13.31 -21.05 -19.80
CA SER A 250 13.02 -22.50 -19.83
C SER A 250 12.95 -23.19 -18.46
N HIS A 251 13.01 -22.43 -17.36
CA HIS A 251 12.95 -22.95 -15.99
C HIS A 251 11.90 -22.24 -15.11
N VAL A 252 11.25 -21.17 -15.58
CA VAL A 252 10.38 -20.29 -14.78
C VAL A 252 9.26 -21.08 -14.13
N LYS A 253 8.58 -21.95 -14.89
CA LYS A 253 7.56 -22.89 -14.39
C LYS A 253 8.02 -23.66 -13.14
N ARG A 254 9.25 -24.18 -13.16
CA ARG A 254 9.83 -24.99 -12.07
C ARG A 254 10.24 -24.08 -10.90
N MET A 255 10.87 -22.96 -11.20
CA MET A 255 11.41 -22.05 -10.18
C MET A 255 10.30 -21.35 -9.39
N ILE A 256 9.23 -20.87 -10.03
CA ILE A 256 8.06 -20.27 -9.35
C ILE A 256 7.28 -21.27 -8.48
N ASN A 257 7.51 -22.58 -8.70
CA ASN A 257 6.94 -23.66 -7.89
C ASN A 257 7.86 -24.17 -6.76
N HIS A 258 9.11 -23.70 -6.69
CA HIS A 258 10.14 -24.18 -5.77
C HIS A 258 10.23 -23.28 -4.52
N PRO A 259 10.18 -23.83 -3.28
CA PRO A 259 10.05 -23.04 -2.05
C PRO A 259 11.06 -21.90 -1.89
N GLU A 260 12.31 -22.12 -2.30
CA GLU A 260 13.39 -21.13 -2.16
C GLU A 260 13.53 -20.20 -3.37
N ALA A 261 13.19 -20.67 -4.59
CA ALA A 261 13.50 -19.96 -5.83
C ALA A 261 12.34 -19.09 -6.30
N ALA A 262 11.10 -19.40 -5.90
CA ALA A 262 9.92 -18.66 -6.32
C ALA A 262 9.95 -17.20 -5.88
N TRP A 263 10.43 -16.94 -4.65
CA TRP A 263 10.70 -15.61 -4.13
C TRP A 263 11.68 -14.84 -5.04
N ILE A 264 12.83 -15.45 -5.37
CA ILE A 264 13.83 -14.82 -6.25
C ILE A 264 13.28 -14.53 -7.65
N VAL A 265 12.40 -15.40 -8.18
CA VAL A 265 11.72 -15.15 -9.46
C VAL A 265 10.76 -13.97 -9.34
N ASP A 266 9.90 -13.89 -8.32
CA ASP A 266 8.99 -12.74 -8.16
C ASP A 266 9.75 -11.45 -7.83
N ASP A 267 10.81 -11.49 -7.02
CA ASP A 267 11.61 -10.30 -6.70
C ASP A 267 12.29 -9.72 -7.96
N ILE A 268 12.88 -10.58 -8.78
CA ILE A 268 13.50 -10.19 -10.04
C ILE A 268 12.45 -9.75 -11.05
N TYR A 269 11.31 -10.43 -11.13
CA TYR A 269 10.15 -10.01 -11.90
C TYR A 269 9.73 -8.60 -11.46
N ARG A 270 9.27 -8.43 -10.22
CA ARG A 270 8.77 -7.19 -9.62
C ARG A 270 9.69 -6.00 -9.84
N ALA A 271 10.95 -6.11 -9.38
CA ALA A 271 11.83 -4.96 -9.15
C ALA A 271 12.98 -4.79 -10.16
N VAL A 272 13.35 -5.81 -10.94
CA VAL A 272 14.61 -5.80 -11.74
C VAL A 272 14.38 -5.96 -13.25
N ALA A 273 13.43 -6.82 -13.63
CA ALA A 273 13.17 -7.17 -15.03
C ALA A 273 12.61 -5.99 -15.85
N THR A 274 13.12 -5.82 -17.07
CA THR A 274 12.54 -4.90 -18.06
C THR A 274 11.12 -5.33 -18.48
N PRO A 275 10.29 -4.47 -19.10
CA PRO A 275 8.98 -4.89 -19.60
C PRO A 275 9.03 -6.09 -20.56
N GLU A 276 10.05 -6.16 -21.42
CA GLU A 276 10.28 -7.30 -22.33
C GLU A 276 10.62 -8.59 -21.56
N GLN A 277 11.46 -8.49 -20.53
CA GLN A 277 11.82 -9.61 -19.67
C GLN A 277 10.62 -10.08 -18.83
N LYS A 278 9.82 -9.15 -18.30
CA LYS A 278 8.54 -9.44 -17.64
C LYS A 278 7.63 -10.22 -18.58
N ASN A 279 7.43 -9.72 -19.80
CA ASN A 279 6.61 -10.42 -20.79
C ASN A 279 7.12 -11.84 -21.04
N ARG A 280 8.42 -12.02 -21.24
CA ARG A 280 9.00 -13.35 -21.51
C ARG A 280 8.86 -14.33 -20.33
N LEU A 281 9.13 -13.87 -19.11
CA LEU A 281 8.95 -14.66 -17.88
C LEU A 281 7.47 -15.06 -17.68
N LEU A 282 6.56 -14.12 -17.88
CA LEU A 282 5.11 -14.33 -17.70
C LEU A 282 4.53 -15.26 -18.77
N ARG A 283 4.91 -15.08 -20.04
CA ARG A 283 4.50 -15.94 -21.17
C ARG A 283 4.99 -17.38 -21.00
N GLU A 284 6.22 -17.59 -20.51
CA GLU A 284 6.74 -18.93 -20.20
C GLU A 284 5.88 -19.66 -19.16
N TRP A 285 5.28 -18.92 -18.21
CA TRP A 285 4.46 -19.51 -17.17
C TRP A 285 3.04 -19.91 -17.65
N TYR A 286 2.58 -19.41 -18.80
CA TYR A 286 1.28 -19.76 -19.39
C TYR A 286 1.21 -21.17 -20.01
N GLY A 287 2.34 -21.79 -20.35
CA GLY A 287 2.32 -23.08 -21.04
C GLY A 287 3.72 -23.63 -21.39
N PRO A 288 3.91 -24.97 -21.40
CA PRO A 288 5.19 -25.60 -21.75
C PRO A 288 5.65 -25.29 -23.18
N GLU A 289 4.73 -25.01 -24.10
CA GLU A 289 4.99 -24.58 -25.48
C GLU A 289 5.78 -23.26 -25.56
N PHE A 290 5.66 -22.38 -24.56
CA PHE A 290 6.46 -21.15 -24.45
C PHE A 290 7.82 -21.36 -23.75
N SER A 291 8.08 -22.56 -23.21
CA SER A 291 9.32 -22.91 -22.50
C SER A 291 10.42 -23.51 -23.40
N ILE A 292 10.14 -23.76 -24.69
CA ILE A 292 11.02 -24.54 -25.57
C ILE A 292 12.21 -23.71 -26.06
N LYS A 293 13.43 -24.11 -25.68
CA LYS A 293 14.67 -23.52 -26.20
C LYS A 293 14.83 -23.80 -27.70
N GLY A 294 15.15 -22.76 -28.47
CA GLY A 294 15.59 -22.87 -29.86
C GLY A 294 14.52 -22.60 -30.91
N LEU A 295 13.24 -22.64 -30.56
CA LEU A 295 12.23 -21.97 -31.38
C LEU A 295 12.31 -20.45 -31.13
N SER A 296 12.35 -19.67 -32.21
CA SER A 296 11.78 -18.33 -32.17
C SER A 296 10.30 -18.46 -31.77
N PRO A 297 9.76 -17.58 -30.92
CA PRO A 297 8.34 -17.64 -30.60
C PRO A 297 7.51 -17.49 -31.87
N GLU A 298 6.74 -18.52 -32.21
CA GLU A 298 5.68 -18.41 -33.21
C GLU A 298 4.54 -17.58 -32.57
N GLY A 299 4.15 -16.49 -33.24
CA GLY A 299 3.22 -15.50 -32.69
C GLY A 299 3.91 -14.39 -31.88
N THR A 300 3.10 -13.44 -31.40
CA THR A 300 3.55 -12.17 -30.80
C THR A 300 4.46 -12.32 -29.57
N ASP A 301 5.47 -11.44 -29.41
CA ASP A 301 6.34 -11.32 -28.22
C ASP A 301 5.63 -10.72 -26.97
N SER A 302 4.31 -10.59 -27.02
CA SER A 302 3.51 -10.08 -25.90
C SER A 302 3.27 -11.17 -24.85
N ALA A 303 3.09 -10.75 -23.59
CA ALA A 303 2.46 -11.58 -22.56
C ALA A 303 0.96 -11.27 -22.40
N GLU A 304 0.38 -10.45 -23.28
CA GLU A 304 -1.07 -10.28 -23.33
C GLU A 304 -1.71 -11.58 -23.82
N LEU A 305 -2.38 -12.29 -22.92
CA LEU A 305 -3.02 -13.58 -23.23
C LEU A 305 -4.11 -13.41 -24.29
N SER A 306 -4.74 -12.22 -24.36
CA SER A 306 -5.69 -11.84 -25.42
C SER A 306 -5.06 -11.81 -26.82
N ALA A 307 -3.75 -11.55 -26.96
CA ALA A 307 -3.05 -11.59 -28.24
C ALA A 307 -2.64 -13.02 -28.59
N ILE A 308 -2.00 -13.73 -27.64
CA ILE A 308 -1.57 -15.12 -27.78
C ILE A 308 -2.73 -16.04 -28.22
N LEU A 309 -3.92 -15.84 -27.66
CA LEU A 309 -5.12 -16.62 -28.00
C LEU A 309 -5.78 -16.25 -29.34
N LYS A 310 -5.43 -15.09 -29.93
CA LYS A 310 -5.80 -14.73 -31.32
C LYS A 310 -4.80 -15.33 -32.32
N ASP A 311 -3.52 -15.35 -31.96
CA ASP A 311 -2.44 -15.97 -32.75
C ASP A 311 -2.55 -17.52 -32.79
N SER A 312 -3.23 -18.15 -31.82
CA SER A 312 -3.38 -19.61 -31.73
C SER A 312 -4.69 -20.03 -31.05
N PRO A 313 -5.86 -19.85 -31.70
CA PRO A 313 -7.17 -20.15 -31.11
C PRO A 313 -7.34 -21.62 -30.70
N ASP A 314 -6.78 -22.56 -31.49
CA ASP A 314 -6.86 -24.01 -31.19
C ASP A 314 -6.19 -24.38 -29.86
N LYS A 315 -5.17 -23.61 -29.44
CA LYS A 315 -4.43 -23.82 -28.19
C LYS A 315 -5.15 -23.22 -26.97
N ARG A 316 -6.28 -22.51 -27.14
CA ARG A 316 -7.00 -21.83 -26.05
C ARG A 316 -7.38 -22.75 -24.88
N LYS A 317 -7.93 -23.93 -25.15
CA LYS A 317 -8.33 -24.86 -24.09
C LYS A 317 -7.12 -25.40 -23.30
N PRO A 318 -6.04 -25.92 -23.94
CA PRO A 318 -4.80 -26.25 -23.26
C PRO A 318 -4.20 -25.12 -22.42
N ILE A 319 -4.03 -23.92 -22.99
CA ILE A 319 -3.39 -22.78 -22.30
C ILE A 319 -4.19 -22.37 -21.06
N MET A 320 -5.51 -22.21 -21.20
CA MET A 320 -6.37 -21.79 -20.07
C MET A 320 -6.36 -22.82 -18.94
N GLY A 321 -6.65 -24.09 -19.24
CA GLY A 321 -6.67 -25.14 -18.23
C GLY A 321 -5.30 -25.36 -17.55
N TYR A 322 -4.21 -25.16 -18.29
CA TYR A 322 -2.87 -25.19 -17.70
C TYR A 322 -2.61 -24.01 -16.76
N LEU A 323 -2.94 -22.79 -17.17
CA LEU A 323 -2.72 -21.58 -16.39
C LEU A 323 -3.57 -21.56 -15.11
N GLU A 324 -4.82 -22.02 -15.19
CA GLU A 324 -5.72 -22.20 -14.04
C GLU A 324 -5.12 -23.14 -12.98
N ASN A 325 -4.61 -24.30 -13.39
CA ASN A 325 -3.93 -25.23 -12.49
C ASN A 325 -2.67 -24.60 -11.83
N GLN A 326 -1.93 -23.77 -12.58
CA GLN A 326 -0.73 -23.10 -12.08
C GLN A 326 -1.06 -21.97 -11.09
N ILE A 327 -2.11 -21.19 -11.34
CA ILE A 327 -2.67 -20.18 -10.43
C ILE A 327 -3.12 -20.86 -9.13
N ASN A 328 -3.96 -21.89 -9.24
CA ASN A 328 -4.49 -22.63 -8.09
C ASN A 328 -3.37 -23.28 -7.26
N SER A 329 -2.30 -23.78 -7.88
CA SER A 329 -1.16 -24.35 -7.16
C SER A 329 -0.38 -23.31 -6.33
N LEU A 330 -0.25 -22.05 -6.78
CA LEU A 330 0.40 -21.01 -5.97
C LEU A 330 -0.50 -20.51 -4.84
N ILE A 331 -1.82 -20.43 -5.07
CA ILE A 331 -2.80 -20.07 -4.03
C ILE A 331 -2.80 -21.14 -2.92
N GLN A 332 -2.88 -22.43 -3.28
CA GLN A 332 -2.80 -23.56 -2.32
C GLN A 332 -1.48 -23.60 -1.52
N LYS A 333 -0.37 -23.11 -2.10
CA LYS A 333 0.93 -22.98 -1.42
C LYS A 333 1.02 -21.72 -0.53
N LYS A 334 -0.04 -20.93 -0.42
CA LYS A 334 -0.08 -19.61 0.24
C LYS A 334 0.95 -18.60 -0.31
N LEU A 335 1.35 -18.76 -1.57
CA LEU A 335 2.27 -17.85 -2.28
C LEU A 335 1.51 -16.67 -2.90
N THR A 336 0.53 -16.16 -2.16
CA THR A 336 -0.52 -15.21 -2.61
C THR A 336 -0.05 -13.76 -2.64
N GLY A 337 1.22 -13.48 -2.33
CA GLY A 337 1.83 -12.15 -2.42
C GLY A 337 2.60 -11.87 -3.70
N PHE A 338 2.79 -12.87 -4.58
CA PHE A 338 3.62 -12.72 -5.78
C PHE A 338 2.97 -11.84 -6.84
N THR A 339 3.67 -10.78 -7.25
CA THR A 339 3.22 -9.91 -8.34
C THR A 339 3.07 -10.63 -9.67
N MET A 340 3.90 -11.63 -9.95
CA MET A 340 3.80 -12.48 -11.13
C MET A 340 2.48 -13.28 -11.15
N LEU A 341 2.04 -13.79 -9.99
CA LEU A 341 0.74 -14.43 -9.82
C LEU A 341 -0.39 -13.45 -10.15
N HIS A 342 -0.34 -12.22 -9.62
CA HIS A 342 -1.38 -11.21 -9.84
C HIS A 342 -1.47 -10.77 -11.32
N ASP A 343 -0.33 -10.65 -12.00
CA ASP A 343 -0.28 -10.33 -13.44
C ASP A 343 -0.91 -11.45 -14.27
N ALA A 344 -0.61 -12.71 -13.99
CA ALA A 344 -1.21 -13.85 -14.70
C ALA A 344 -2.71 -14.03 -14.40
N MET A 345 -3.13 -13.82 -13.15
CA MET A 345 -4.54 -13.86 -12.77
C MET A 345 -5.36 -12.78 -13.47
N LEU A 346 -4.81 -11.57 -13.63
CA LEU A 346 -5.43 -10.54 -14.45
C LEU A 346 -5.52 -10.96 -15.92
N GLN A 347 -4.45 -11.55 -16.48
CA GLN A 347 -4.42 -11.98 -17.88
C GLN A 347 -5.39 -13.15 -18.16
N TYR A 348 -5.52 -14.10 -17.23
CA TYR A 348 -6.54 -15.16 -17.25
C TYR A 348 -7.95 -14.55 -17.25
N PHE A 349 -8.24 -13.66 -16.29
CA PHE A 349 -9.54 -13.02 -16.16
C PHE A 349 -9.92 -12.19 -17.40
N LEU A 350 -8.98 -11.45 -18.00
CA LEU A 350 -9.23 -10.61 -19.17
C LEU A 350 -9.55 -11.39 -20.46
N VAL A 351 -9.31 -12.70 -20.50
CA VAL A 351 -9.69 -13.56 -21.64
C VAL A 351 -10.88 -14.49 -21.35
N CYS A 352 -11.35 -14.54 -20.10
CA CYS A 352 -12.62 -15.18 -19.74
C CYS A 352 -13.79 -14.29 -20.22
N GLU A 353 -14.69 -14.86 -21.02
CA GLU A 353 -15.83 -14.11 -21.56
C GLU A 353 -16.89 -13.90 -20.47
N PRO A 354 -17.36 -12.66 -20.23
CA PRO A 354 -18.32 -12.37 -19.16
C PRO A 354 -19.61 -13.19 -19.27
N GLY A 355 -20.00 -13.86 -18.18
CA GLY A 355 -21.19 -14.72 -18.15
C GLY A 355 -20.95 -16.16 -18.59
N THR A 356 -19.72 -16.56 -18.95
CA THR A 356 -19.36 -17.97 -19.09
C THR A 356 -19.20 -18.67 -17.74
N GLU A 357 -19.26 -20.00 -17.75
CA GLU A 357 -18.93 -20.85 -16.60
C GLU A 357 -17.51 -20.53 -16.10
N GLN A 358 -16.50 -20.53 -16.99
CA GLN A 358 -15.10 -20.18 -16.64
C GLN A 358 -14.94 -18.82 -15.93
N ALA A 359 -15.66 -17.79 -16.35
CA ALA A 359 -15.65 -16.48 -15.69
C ALA A 359 -16.33 -16.53 -14.30
N SER A 360 -17.39 -17.33 -14.17
CA SER A 360 -18.17 -17.50 -12.94
C SER A 360 -17.42 -18.34 -11.91
N ASP A 361 -16.79 -19.43 -12.34
CA ASP A 361 -15.99 -20.34 -11.54
C ASP A 361 -14.75 -19.62 -11.00
N PHE A 362 -14.02 -18.87 -11.82
CA PHE A 362 -12.88 -18.07 -11.35
C PHE A 362 -13.30 -17.02 -10.31
N LEU A 363 -14.48 -16.39 -10.48
CA LEU A 363 -15.03 -15.49 -9.48
C LEU A 363 -15.42 -16.22 -8.19
N GLU A 364 -15.95 -17.45 -8.24
CA GLU A 364 -16.24 -18.26 -7.04
C GLU A 364 -14.96 -18.69 -6.32
N HIS A 365 -13.94 -19.15 -7.05
CA HIS A 365 -12.62 -19.48 -6.50
C HIS A 365 -11.93 -18.31 -5.79
N LEU A 366 -12.23 -17.06 -6.19
CA LEU A 366 -11.73 -15.86 -5.52
C LEU A 366 -12.53 -15.45 -4.27
N LYS A 367 -13.72 -15.99 -4.01
CA LYS A 367 -14.53 -15.56 -2.86
C LYS A 367 -13.93 -16.07 -1.55
N PRO A 368 -13.96 -15.28 -0.46
CA PRO A 368 -13.72 -15.82 0.88
C PRO A 368 -14.90 -16.72 1.24
N ASP A 369 -14.61 -17.87 1.87
CA ASP A 369 -15.64 -18.83 2.28
C ASP A 369 -16.70 -18.15 3.17
N PRO A 370 -18.00 -18.21 2.80
CA PRO A 370 -19.07 -17.53 3.54
C PRO A 370 -19.40 -18.17 4.90
N THR A 371 -18.90 -19.38 5.19
CA THR A 371 -19.11 -20.12 6.44
C THR A 371 -18.05 -19.78 7.50
N THR A 372 -16.84 -19.40 7.08
CA THR A 372 -15.74 -18.97 7.95
C THR A 372 -16.11 -17.70 8.73
N LYS A 373 -15.89 -17.69 10.06
CA LYS A 373 -16.33 -16.59 10.95
C LYS A 373 -15.46 -15.34 10.83
N GLU A 374 -15.93 -14.19 11.34
CA GLU A 374 -15.05 -13.04 11.55
C GLU A 374 -14.01 -13.40 12.62
N GLY A 375 -12.72 -13.44 12.23
CA GLY A 375 -11.60 -13.88 13.08
C GLY A 375 -10.98 -15.23 12.70
N GLU A 376 -11.59 -15.96 11.75
CA GLU A 376 -10.99 -17.12 11.09
C GLU A 376 -10.58 -16.68 9.67
N GLU A 377 -9.32 -16.87 9.27
CA GLU A 377 -8.83 -16.43 7.96
C GLU A 377 -8.76 -17.60 6.96
N ALA A 378 -9.70 -17.62 6.01
CA ALA A 378 -9.65 -18.52 4.86
C ALA A 378 -8.54 -18.07 3.89
N ASP A 379 -7.87 -18.99 3.19
CA ASP A 379 -6.67 -18.71 2.39
C ASP A 379 -6.85 -17.62 1.31
N ASN A 380 -8.09 -17.46 0.81
CA ASN A 380 -8.45 -16.41 -0.14
C ASN A 380 -8.45 -15.00 0.47
N VAL A 381 -8.55 -14.84 1.80
CA VAL A 381 -8.54 -13.53 2.48
C VAL A 381 -7.21 -12.81 2.21
N ASP A 382 -6.09 -13.50 2.39
CA ASP A 382 -4.77 -12.90 2.17
C ASP A 382 -4.48 -12.66 0.69
N LEU A 383 -4.98 -13.52 -0.20
CA LEU A 383 -4.96 -13.26 -1.64
C LEU A 383 -5.70 -11.97 -2.00
N LEU A 384 -6.90 -11.76 -1.46
CA LEU A 384 -7.68 -10.55 -1.72
C LEU A 384 -7.02 -9.29 -1.15
N LYS A 385 -6.42 -9.36 0.05
CA LYS A 385 -5.57 -8.30 0.62
C LYS A 385 -4.39 -7.99 -0.32
N ASN A 386 -3.59 -8.99 -0.67
CA ASN A 386 -2.36 -8.86 -1.47
C ASN A 386 -2.63 -8.35 -2.89
N LEU A 387 -3.69 -8.82 -3.54
CA LEU A 387 -4.10 -8.33 -4.86
C LEU A 387 -4.29 -6.81 -4.86
N ALA A 388 -4.97 -6.26 -3.86
CA ALA A 388 -5.33 -4.84 -3.80
C ALA A 388 -4.12 -3.88 -3.83
N PHE A 389 -2.98 -4.26 -3.25
CA PHE A 389 -1.78 -3.41 -3.19
C PHE A 389 -0.87 -3.51 -4.44
N THR A 390 -1.33 -4.17 -5.51
CA THR A 390 -0.53 -4.35 -6.75
C THR A 390 -1.23 -3.79 -7.98
N LYS A 391 -0.46 -3.38 -9.00
CA LYS A 391 -0.99 -2.73 -10.21
C LYS A 391 -2.04 -3.60 -10.91
N SER A 392 -1.73 -4.87 -11.13
CA SER A 392 -2.62 -5.81 -11.82
C SER A 392 -3.70 -6.38 -10.91
N GLY A 393 -3.35 -6.74 -9.67
CA GLY A 393 -4.31 -7.27 -8.70
C GLY A 393 -5.39 -6.23 -8.31
N SER A 394 -5.04 -4.95 -8.20
CA SER A 394 -6.03 -3.89 -7.95
C SER A 394 -6.97 -3.68 -9.14
N ARG A 395 -6.52 -3.86 -10.38
CA ARG A 395 -7.39 -3.85 -11.57
C ARG A 395 -8.26 -5.12 -11.61
N LEU A 396 -7.70 -6.30 -11.33
CA LEU A 396 -8.44 -7.54 -11.22
C LEU A 396 -9.58 -7.40 -10.19
N MET A 397 -9.27 -6.96 -8.97
CA MET A 397 -10.29 -6.74 -7.94
C MET A 397 -11.33 -5.70 -8.35
N SER A 398 -10.93 -4.61 -9.02
CA SER A 398 -11.88 -3.62 -9.57
C SER A 398 -12.87 -4.28 -10.54
N LEU A 399 -12.38 -5.18 -11.41
CA LEU A 399 -13.22 -5.94 -12.35
C LEU A 399 -14.08 -6.99 -11.64
N CYS A 400 -13.56 -7.70 -10.63
CA CYS A 400 -14.33 -8.63 -9.80
C CYS A 400 -15.50 -7.94 -9.08
N PHE A 401 -15.31 -6.70 -8.61
CA PHE A 401 -16.41 -5.87 -8.09
C PHE A 401 -17.45 -5.55 -9.17
N ALA A 402 -17.02 -5.18 -10.38
CA ALA A 402 -17.93 -4.79 -11.46
C ALA A 402 -18.74 -5.98 -12.01
N TYR A 403 -18.12 -7.14 -12.23
CA TYR A 403 -18.81 -8.35 -12.74
C TYR A 403 -19.54 -9.14 -11.64
N GLY A 404 -19.04 -9.13 -10.39
CA GLY A 404 -19.65 -9.84 -9.27
C GLY A 404 -21.06 -9.35 -8.92
N THR A 405 -21.89 -10.24 -8.39
CA THR A 405 -23.26 -9.93 -7.95
C THR A 405 -23.28 -9.10 -6.66
N ALA A 406 -24.45 -8.64 -6.23
CA ALA A 406 -24.60 -7.94 -4.95
C ALA A 406 -24.16 -8.78 -3.72
N LYS A 407 -24.25 -10.12 -3.79
CA LYS A 407 -23.69 -11.01 -2.76
C LYS A 407 -22.16 -10.99 -2.79
N ASP A 408 -21.59 -11.05 -3.99
CA ASP A 408 -20.13 -11.14 -4.18
C ASP A 408 -19.44 -9.83 -3.84
N ARG A 409 -20.02 -8.67 -4.21
CA ARG A 409 -19.54 -7.33 -3.80
C ARG A 409 -19.45 -7.21 -2.27
N LYS A 410 -20.40 -7.80 -1.53
CA LYS A 410 -20.34 -7.87 -0.06
C LYS A 410 -19.23 -8.80 0.45
N LEU A 411 -19.02 -9.95 -0.19
CA LEU A 411 -17.97 -10.89 0.17
C LEU A 411 -16.57 -10.31 -0.12
N PHE A 412 -16.36 -9.67 -1.27
CA PHE A 412 -15.10 -9.01 -1.62
C PHE A 412 -14.78 -7.78 -0.76
N LEU A 413 -15.78 -7.07 -0.20
CA LEU A 413 -15.52 -5.98 0.76
C LEU A 413 -15.08 -6.46 2.15
N ARG A 414 -15.47 -7.67 2.57
CA ARG A 414 -15.24 -8.17 3.95
C ARG A 414 -13.74 -8.29 4.32
N PRO A 415 -12.83 -8.81 3.48
CA PRO A 415 -11.38 -8.91 3.76
C PRO A 415 -10.65 -7.59 3.99
N TYR A 416 -11.21 -6.46 3.56
CA TYR A 416 -10.55 -5.14 3.62
C TYR A 416 -10.84 -4.37 4.90
N LYS A 417 -11.70 -4.89 5.77
CA LYS A 417 -11.95 -4.36 7.12
C LYS A 417 -10.62 -4.23 7.88
N ASP A 418 -10.48 -3.15 8.65
CA ASP A 418 -9.29 -2.85 9.46
C ASP A 418 -8.02 -2.63 8.59
N THR A 419 -8.20 -2.40 7.27
CA THR A 419 -7.15 -2.14 6.27
C THR A 419 -7.53 -0.95 5.34
N VAL A 420 -8.75 -0.43 5.40
CA VAL A 420 -9.29 0.55 4.44
C VAL A 420 -8.52 1.88 4.46
N GLU A 421 -8.05 2.32 5.62
CA GLU A 421 -7.23 3.51 5.77
C GLU A 421 -5.92 3.38 4.99
N THR A 422 -5.19 2.28 5.19
CA THR A 422 -3.99 1.96 4.40
C THR A 422 -4.28 1.89 2.91
N MET A 423 -5.43 1.32 2.51
CA MET A 423 -5.84 1.26 1.11
C MET A 423 -6.12 2.63 0.49
N ALA A 424 -6.70 3.57 1.25
CA ALA A 424 -7.03 4.90 0.75
C ALA A 424 -5.78 5.74 0.41
N PHE A 425 -4.67 5.53 1.14
CA PHE A 425 -3.39 6.19 0.89
C PHE A 425 -2.47 5.44 -0.10
N ASP A 426 -2.76 4.20 -0.50
CA ASP A 426 -1.93 3.45 -1.46
C ASP A 426 -2.18 3.85 -2.93
N GLN A 427 -1.16 3.75 -3.79
CA GLN A 427 -1.23 4.04 -5.23
C GLN A 427 -2.10 3.06 -6.05
N HIS A 428 -2.43 1.87 -5.52
CA HIS A 428 -3.17 0.83 -6.22
C HIS A 428 -4.48 0.50 -5.52
N ALA A 429 -4.46 0.27 -4.21
CA ALA A 429 -5.61 -0.20 -3.45
C ALA A 429 -6.77 0.81 -3.37
N HIS A 430 -6.51 2.12 -3.44
CA HIS A 430 -7.58 3.13 -3.45
C HIS A 430 -8.56 2.94 -4.63
N HIS A 431 -8.07 2.42 -5.76
CA HIS A 431 -8.91 2.08 -6.91
C HIS A 431 -9.92 0.97 -6.59
N VAL A 432 -9.61 0.05 -5.66
CA VAL A 432 -10.52 -1.02 -5.23
C VAL A 432 -11.67 -0.42 -4.41
N LEU A 433 -11.40 0.58 -3.58
CA LEU A 433 -12.43 1.34 -2.85
C LEU A 433 -13.32 2.16 -3.81
N LEU A 434 -12.69 2.84 -4.78
CA LEU A 434 -13.42 3.55 -5.85
C LEU A 434 -14.30 2.60 -6.68
N ALA A 435 -13.79 1.43 -7.04
CA ALA A 435 -14.52 0.39 -7.76
C ALA A 435 -15.74 -0.09 -6.96
N ALA A 436 -15.55 -0.43 -5.68
CA ALA A 436 -16.63 -0.86 -4.80
C ALA A 436 -17.75 0.20 -4.72
N MET A 437 -17.42 1.49 -4.54
CA MET A 437 -18.39 2.59 -4.57
C MET A 437 -19.04 2.80 -5.96
N ALA A 438 -18.30 2.58 -7.05
CA ALA A 438 -18.79 2.78 -8.41
C ALA A 438 -19.93 1.83 -8.81
N VAL A 439 -19.99 0.63 -8.21
CA VAL A 439 -20.87 -0.48 -8.66
C VAL A 439 -21.76 -1.10 -7.57
N THR A 440 -21.52 -0.85 -6.28
CA THR A 440 -22.29 -1.50 -5.20
C THR A 440 -23.59 -0.74 -4.92
N ASP A 441 -24.73 -1.34 -5.33
CA ASP A 441 -26.06 -0.72 -5.16
C ASP A 441 -26.52 -0.64 -3.69
N ASP A 442 -25.94 -1.45 -2.80
CA ASP A 442 -26.05 -1.27 -1.34
C ASP A 442 -25.07 -0.20 -0.86
N THR A 443 -25.58 1.02 -0.84
CA THR A 443 -24.87 2.24 -0.43
C THR A 443 -24.67 2.32 1.08
N LYS A 444 -25.51 1.66 1.88
CA LYS A 444 -25.34 1.57 3.34
C LYS A 444 -24.22 0.60 3.70
N LEU A 445 -24.12 -0.53 3.00
CA LEU A 445 -22.96 -1.41 3.06
C LEU A 445 -21.69 -0.66 2.63
N SER A 446 -21.73 0.04 1.49
CA SER A 446 -20.58 0.80 0.97
C SER A 446 -20.11 1.88 1.96
N ALA A 447 -21.03 2.69 2.48
CA ALA A 447 -20.74 3.70 3.49
C ALA A 447 -20.17 3.07 4.77
N LYS A 448 -20.80 2.01 5.30
CA LYS A 448 -20.34 1.34 6.52
C LYS A 448 -18.96 0.68 6.35
N SER A 449 -18.77 -0.13 5.31
CA SER A 449 -17.56 -0.93 5.12
C SER A 449 -16.34 -0.12 4.72
N ILE A 450 -16.52 1.04 4.07
CA ILE A 450 -15.40 1.89 3.65
C ILE A 450 -15.16 3.02 4.66
N PHE A 451 -16.20 3.75 5.05
CA PHE A 451 -16.01 5.01 5.77
C PHE A 451 -16.01 4.91 7.29
N SER A 452 -16.37 3.79 7.92
CA SER A 452 -16.30 3.69 9.40
C SER A 452 -14.87 3.75 9.96
N GLU A 453 -13.88 3.40 9.13
CA GLU A 453 -12.45 3.39 9.48
C GLU A 453 -11.79 4.74 9.18
N LEU A 454 -12.14 5.32 8.01
CA LEU A 454 -11.71 6.64 7.55
C LEU A 454 -12.33 7.78 8.40
N LEU A 455 -13.59 7.63 8.77
CA LEU A 455 -14.41 8.59 9.51
C LEU A 455 -14.91 7.92 10.82
N PRO A 456 -14.06 7.84 11.86
CA PRO A 456 -14.49 7.36 13.17
C PRO A 456 -15.39 8.39 13.86
N SER A 457 -16.26 7.96 14.77
CA SER A 457 -17.09 8.86 15.58
C SER A 457 -16.43 9.20 16.93
N ASN A 458 -15.15 9.58 16.90
CA ASN A 458 -14.32 9.91 18.07
C ASN A 458 -13.53 11.21 17.85
N ASP A 459 -12.80 11.64 18.88
CA ASP A 459 -12.07 12.92 18.90
C ASP A 459 -10.96 13.04 17.83
N ALA A 460 -10.52 11.92 17.25
CA ALA A 460 -9.53 11.89 16.17
C ALA A 460 -10.12 12.20 14.78
N LEU A 461 -11.45 12.24 14.64
CA LEU A 461 -12.16 12.50 13.37
C LEU A 461 -11.64 13.75 12.63
N PRO A 462 -11.46 14.94 13.25
CA PRO A 462 -11.05 16.13 12.50
C PRO A 462 -9.61 16.04 11.98
N GLU A 463 -8.73 15.35 12.70
CA GLU A 463 -7.35 15.12 12.29
C GLU A 463 -7.26 14.06 11.19
N LYS A 464 -8.01 12.95 11.29
CA LYS A 464 -8.13 11.97 10.21
C LYS A 464 -8.62 12.63 8.91
N VAL A 465 -9.71 13.41 8.98
CA VAL A 465 -10.23 14.10 7.78
C VAL A 465 -9.21 15.09 7.21
N LEU A 466 -8.47 15.81 8.04
CA LEU A 466 -7.39 16.71 7.58
C LEU A 466 -6.30 15.93 6.82
N ASN A 467 -5.87 14.78 7.34
CA ASN A 467 -4.87 13.91 6.69
C ASN A 467 -5.39 13.29 5.38
N LEU A 468 -6.63 12.79 5.37
CA LEU A 468 -7.29 12.25 4.17
C LEU A 468 -7.43 13.32 3.07
N VAL A 469 -7.73 14.58 3.43
CA VAL A 469 -7.87 15.69 2.48
C VAL A 469 -6.51 16.20 1.95
N ASN A 470 -5.41 15.94 2.67
CA ASN A 470 -4.07 16.36 2.24
C ASN A 470 -3.44 15.41 1.21
N ASP A 471 -3.67 14.09 1.30
CA ASP A 471 -3.23 13.15 0.26
C ASP A 471 -4.16 13.13 -0.95
N ALA A 472 -3.60 13.14 -2.16
CA ALA A 472 -4.38 13.19 -3.40
C ALA A 472 -5.27 11.95 -3.63
N ARG A 473 -4.84 10.76 -3.20
CA ARG A 473 -5.54 9.47 -3.39
C ARG A 473 -6.62 9.30 -2.33
N ALA A 474 -6.28 9.54 -1.07
CA ALA A 474 -7.23 9.46 0.03
C ALA A 474 -8.36 10.49 -0.12
N ARG A 475 -8.03 11.72 -0.55
CA ARG A 475 -9.02 12.75 -0.91
C ARG A 475 -9.89 12.33 -2.09
N THR A 476 -9.35 11.57 -3.03
CA THR A 476 -10.12 11.03 -4.17
C THR A 476 -11.16 10.02 -3.68
N VAL A 477 -10.79 9.08 -2.80
CA VAL A 477 -11.75 8.18 -2.14
C VAL A 477 -12.82 8.98 -1.36
N LEU A 478 -12.39 10.03 -0.65
CA LEU A 478 -13.27 10.85 0.20
C LEU A 478 -14.28 11.70 -0.58
N LEU A 479 -13.87 12.29 -1.71
CA LEU A 479 -14.70 13.22 -2.48
C LEU A 479 -15.41 12.57 -3.68
N TYR A 480 -15.05 11.36 -4.10
CA TYR A 480 -15.73 10.65 -5.18
C TYR A 480 -17.26 10.55 -5.01
N PRO A 481 -17.84 10.31 -3.80
CA PRO A 481 -19.29 10.40 -3.58
C PRO A 481 -19.92 11.78 -3.86
N PHE A 482 -19.15 12.87 -3.74
CA PHE A 482 -19.64 14.24 -3.88
C PHE A 482 -19.48 14.81 -5.30
N VAL A 483 -18.52 14.32 -6.09
CA VAL A 483 -18.15 14.91 -7.40
C VAL A 483 -17.96 13.91 -8.55
N GLY A 484 -18.03 12.60 -8.30
CA GLY A 484 -17.97 11.57 -9.35
C GLY A 484 -16.72 11.65 -10.23
N ASP A 485 -16.90 11.87 -11.53
CA ASP A 485 -15.86 11.85 -12.55
C ASP A 485 -15.09 13.18 -12.74
N ALA A 486 -15.24 14.12 -11.79
CA ALA A 486 -14.68 15.46 -11.86
C ALA A 486 -13.17 15.48 -12.20
N LYS A 487 -12.84 16.06 -13.36
CA LYS A 487 -11.48 16.12 -13.95
C LYS A 487 -10.40 16.81 -13.11
N TRP A 488 -10.78 17.52 -12.04
CA TRP A 488 -9.83 18.14 -11.11
C TRP A 488 -9.49 17.24 -9.91
N LEU A 489 -10.32 16.23 -9.62
CA LEU A 489 -10.09 15.25 -8.58
C LEU A 489 -9.37 14.02 -9.15
N LEU A 490 -9.91 13.46 -10.24
CA LEU A 490 -9.38 12.24 -10.86
C LEU A 490 -8.22 12.54 -11.81
N ASP A 491 -7.07 11.92 -11.57
CA ASP A 491 -6.01 11.78 -12.56
C ASP A 491 -6.46 10.90 -13.75
N ASP A 492 -5.67 10.88 -14.81
CA ASP A 492 -6.03 10.19 -16.05
C ASP A 492 -6.05 8.65 -15.89
N ASN A 493 -5.18 8.05 -15.06
CA ASN A 493 -5.20 6.60 -14.83
C ASN A 493 -6.43 6.18 -14.02
N THR A 494 -6.73 6.90 -12.94
CA THR A 494 -7.96 6.66 -12.15
C THR A 494 -9.21 6.82 -13.01
N ARG A 495 -9.22 7.77 -13.95
CA ARG A 495 -10.34 7.99 -14.87
C ARG A 495 -10.47 6.88 -15.92
N GLU A 496 -9.37 6.41 -16.50
CA GLU A 496 -9.36 5.22 -17.39
C GLU A 496 -9.88 3.98 -16.65
N ARG A 497 -9.38 3.73 -15.43
CA ARG A 497 -9.81 2.65 -14.55
C ARG A 497 -11.31 2.71 -14.27
N LEU A 498 -11.84 3.88 -13.91
CA LEU A 498 -13.27 4.05 -13.64
C LEU A 498 -14.12 3.90 -14.90
N ASN A 499 -13.67 4.40 -16.06
CA ASN A 499 -14.38 4.27 -17.33
C ASN A 499 -14.59 2.81 -17.75
N GLU A 500 -13.60 1.93 -17.51
CA GLU A 500 -13.72 0.48 -17.71
C GLU A 500 -14.89 -0.10 -16.88
N LEU A 501 -14.98 0.27 -15.59
CA LEU A 501 -16.08 -0.14 -14.72
C LEU A 501 -17.41 0.52 -15.10
N TYR A 502 -17.39 1.72 -15.67
CA TYR A 502 -18.58 2.47 -16.11
C TYR A 502 -19.23 1.88 -17.37
N ALA A 503 -18.48 1.14 -18.18
CA ALA A 503 -19.05 0.29 -19.22
C ALA A 503 -19.75 -0.93 -18.60
N ILE A 504 -19.04 -1.69 -17.75
CA ILE A 504 -19.54 -2.94 -17.14
C ILE A 504 -20.79 -2.69 -16.28
N ARG A 505 -20.82 -1.62 -15.48
CA ARG A 505 -21.94 -1.34 -14.55
C ARG A 505 -23.29 -1.18 -15.26
N GLN A 506 -23.32 -0.89 -16.57
CA GLN A 506 -24.57 -0.72 -17.33
C GLN A 506 -25.39 -2.02 -17.43
N THR A 507 -24.74 -3.18 -17.29
CA THR A 507 -25.41 -4.48 -17.25
C THR A 507 -25.46 -5.09 -15.84
N THR A 508 -24.56 -4.69 -14.93
CA THR A 508 -24.37 -5.35 -13.62
C THR A 508 -24.82 -4.52 -12.40
N SER A 509 -25.29 -3.29 -12.58
CA SER A 509 -25.83 -2.42 -11.52
C SER A 509 -27.20 -1.89 -11.93
N LYS A 510 -28.14 -1.85 -10.98
CA LYS A 510 -29.55 -1.46 -11.21
C LYS A 510 -29.88 -0.06 -10.69
N LYS A 511 -29.03 0.53 -9.85
CA LYS A 511 -29.21 1.89 -9.32
C LYS A 511 -28.53 2.91 -10.22
N ASP A 512 -29.18 4.06 -10.42
CA ASP A 512 -28.60 5.19 -11.13
C ASP A 512 -27.24 5.61 -10.49
N PRO A 513 -26.19 5.89 -11.29
CA PRO A 513 -24.87 6.25 -10.77
C PRO A 513 -24.86 7.48 -9.85
N ASN A 514 -25.64 8.51 -10.18
CA ASN A 514 -25.67 9.75 -9.41
C ASN A 514 -26.41 9.54 -8.09
N ILE A 515 -27.54 8.84 -8.12
CA ILE A 515 -28.28 8.46 -6.90
C ILE A 515 -27.41 7.58 -5.99
N ARG A 516 -26.65 6.62 -6.53
CA ARG A 516 -25.72 5.78 -5.75
C ARG A 516 -24.65 6.61 -5.03
N LEU A 517 -24.00 7.55 -5.73
CA LEU A 517 -22.97 8.39 -5.12
C LEU A 517 -23.56 9.39 -4.10
N GLN A 518 -24.71 10.01 -4.41
CA GLN A 518 -25.43 10.89 -3.50
C GLN A 518 -25.88 10.17 -2.22
N GLU A 519 -26.39 8.94 -2.30
CA GLU A 519 -26.74 8.14 -1.13
C GLU A 519 -25.50 7.86 -0.25
N ILE A 520 -24.33 7.56 -0.84
CA ILE A 520 -23.09 7.36 -0.07
C ILE A 520 -22.68 8.68 0.61
N ALA A 521 -22.66 9.80 -0.13
CA ALA A 521 -22.34 11.12 0.40
C ALA A 521 -23.20 11.49 1.62
N LYS A 522 -24.52 11.31 1.54
CA LYS A 522 -25.47 11.59 2.62
C LYS A 522 -25.22 10.80 3.91
N ASN A 523 -24.60 9.62 3.83
CA ASN A 523 -24.25 8.83 5.03
C ASN A 523 -22.98 9.33 5.73
N ILE A 524 -22.02 9.92 5.01
CA ILE A 524 -20.70 10.33 5.52
C ILE A 524 -20.62 11.82 5.88
N GLU A 525 -21.43 12.62 5.20
CA GLU A 525 -21.50 14.08 5.35
C GLU A 525 -21.69 14.60 6.80
N PRO A 526 -22.47 13.98 7.71
CA PRO A 526 -22.54 14.39 9.11
C PRO A 526 -21.19 14.47 9.82
N GLN A 527 -20.27 13.56 9.49
CA GLN A 527 -18.93 13.48 10.08
C GLN A 527 -18.00 14.51 9.42
N LEU A 528 -18.12 14.73 8.11
CA LEU A 528 -17.35 15.73 7.38
C LEU A 528 -17.72 17.15 7.81
N LEU A 529 -19.01 17.46 7.98
CA LEU A 529 -19.46 18.73 8.56
C LEU A 529 -18.90 18.95 9.96
N THR A 530 -18.89 17.90 10.81
CA THR A 530 -18.32 17.96 12.16
C THR A 530 -16.81 18.26 12.12
N ALA A 531 -16.06 17.62 11.22
CA ALA A 531 -14.64 17.92 11.01
C ALA A 531 -14.39 19.35 10.51
N VAL A 532 -15.19 19.83 9.55
CA VAL A 532 -15.10 21.21 9.04
C VAL A 532 -15.35 22.22 10.15
N THR A 533 -16.44 22.10 10.94
CA THR A 533 -16.70 23.00 12.07
C THR A 533 -15.55 23.01 13.08
N ALA A 534 -14.90 21.87 13.32
CA ALA A 534 -13.80 21.76 14.29
C ALA A 534 -12.45 22.30 13.80
N ARG A 535 -12.17 22.29 12.48
CA ARG A 535 -10.84 22.60 11.92
C ARG A 535 -10.88 23.49 10.65
N ALA A 536 -11.91 24.31 10.48
CA ALA A 536 -12.14 25.14 9.29
C ALA A 536 -10.92 26.02 8.90
N ALA A 537 -10.20 26.57 9.88
CA ALA A 537 -9.00 27.37 9.64
C ALA A 537 -7.87 26.55 8.98
N ASP A 538 -7.70 25.28 9.38
CA ASP A 538 -6.69 24.40 8.81
C ASP A 538 -7.09 23.97 7.40
N PHE A 539 -8.37 23.65 7.16
CA PHE A 539 -8.86 23.41 5.79
C PHE A 539 -8.78 24.65 4.89
N ALA A 540 -8.91 25.86 5.44
CA ALA A 540 -8.68 27.10 4.70
C ALA A 540 -7.21 27.31 4.32
N SER A 541 -6.27 26.75 5.11
CA SER A 541 -4.82 26.91 4.96
C SER A 541 -4.18 26.10 3.82
N PHE A 542 -4.94 25.43 2.95
CA PHE A 542 -4.41 24.77 1.75
C PHE A 542 -5.46 24.55 0.66
N THR A 543 -4.99 24.50 -0.61
CA THR A 543 -5.85 24.38 -1.80
C THR A 543 -6.80 23.17 -1.74
N PHE A 544 -6.34 22.02 -1.26
CA PHE A 544 -7.16 20.81 -1.24
C PHE A 544 -8.26 20.89 -0.16
N GLY A 545 -7.98 21.53 0.99
CA GLY A 545 -8.96 21.81 2.02
C GLY A 545 -10.05 22.79 1.57
N LEU A 546 -9.69 23.83 0.81
CA LEU A 546 -10.65 24.74 0.18
C LEU A 546 -11.55 24.04 -0.85
N GLN A 547 -11.01 23.10 -1.63
CA GLN A 547 -11.83 22.27 -2.53
C GLN A 547 -12.77 21.34 -1.74
N PHE A 548 -12.24 20.64 -0.73
CA PHE A 548 -13.02 19.75 0.14
C PHE A 548 -14.18 20.47 0.85
N MET A 549 -13.92 21.61 1.49
CA MET A 549 -14.96 22.41 2.16
C MET A 549 -16.05 22.85 1.17
N GLY A 550 -15.67 23.31 -0.03
CA GLY A 550 -16.65 23.71 -1.05
C GLY A 550 -17.61 22.58 -1.42
N GLU A 551 -17.09 21.38 -1.69
CA GLU A 551 -17.89 20.24 -2.14
C GLU A 551 -18.79 19.66 -1.04
N VAL A 552 -18.29 19.62 0.21
CA VAL A 552 -19.05 19.12 1.38
C VAL A 552 -20.09 20.13 1.87
N LEU A 553 -19.78 21.43 1.88
CA LEU A 553 -20.72 22.44 2.37
C LEU A 553 -21.88 22.67 1.40
N VAL A 554 -21.65 22.52 0.09
CA VAL A 554 -22.75 22.42 -0.89
C VAL A 554 -23.50 21.10 -0.72
N GLY A 555 -22.79 19.96 -0.85
CA GLY A 555 -23.22 18.65 -0.37
C GLY A 555 -24.67 18.24 -0.65
N ALA A 556 -25.33 17.66 0.36
CA ALA A 556 -26.77 17.41 0.38
C ALA A 556 -27.42 18.27 1.50
N PRO A 557 -28.06 19.41 1.18
CA PRO A 557 -28.42 20.44 2.15
C PRO A 557 -29.41 19.98 3.23
N GLU A 558 -30.20 18.93 2.96
CA GLU A 558 -31.14 18.35 3.91
C GLU A 558 -30.47 17.53 5.03
N VAL A 559 -29.19 17.16 4.86
CA VAL A 559 -28.41 16.41 5.85
C VAL A 559 -27.81 17.38 6.88
N GLU A 560 -28.12 17.14 8.16
CA GLU A 560 -27.62 17.86 9.34
C GLU A 560 -27.60 19.40 9.19
N PRO A 561 -28.75 20.05 8.83
CA PRO A 561 -28.78 21.46 8.46
C PRO A 561 -28.32 22.41 9.58
N ALA A 562 -28.42 22.00 10.85
CA ALA A 562 -27.85 22.74 11.99
C ALA A 562 -26.31 22.79 11.92
N LYS A 563 -25.65 21.63 11.83
CA LYS A 563 -24.18 21.53 11.71
C LYS A 563 -23.67 22.18 10.43
N ARG A 564 -24.43 22.07 9.31
CA ARG A 564 -24.09 22.79 8.07
C ARG A 564 -24.10 24.30 8.29
N LYS A 565 -25.11 24.83 8.99
CA LYS A 565 -25.18 26.26 9.32
C LYS A 565 -24.04 26.72 10.24
N GLU A 566 -23.63 25.88 11.19
CA GLU A 566 -22.45 26.13 12.04
C GLU A 566 -21.15 26.17 11.22
N ALA A 567 -20.92 25.15 10.38
CA ALA A 567 -19.75 25.07 9.49
C ALA A 567 -19.70 26.25 8.49
N LEU A 568 -20.84 26.61 7.90
CA LEU A 568 -20.98 27.77 7.02
C LEU A 568 -20.73 29.10 7.76
N ALA A 569 -21.13 29.22 9.03
CA ALA A 569 -20.88 30.43 9.83
C ALA A 569 -19.39 30.59 10.16
N GLU A 570 -18.68 29.49 10.45
CA GLU A 570 -17.24 29.53 10.69
C GLU A 570 -16.45 29.83 9.40
N VAL A 571 -16.84 29.26 8.25
CA VAL A 571 -16.26 29.63 6.94
C VAL A 571 -16.58 31.09 6.57
N ALA A 572 -17.75 31.62 6.95
CA ALA A 572 -18.04 33.05 6.81
C ALA A 572 -17.14 33.92 7.71
N ARG A 573 -16.91 33.53 8.97
CA ARG A 573 -15.97 34.20 9.89
C ARG A 573 -14.54 34.23 9.35
N LEU A 574 -14.11 33.15 8.69
CA LEU A 574 -12.79 33.02 8.08
C LEU A 574 -12.69 33.63 6.68
N SER A 575 -13.78 34.16 6.11
CA SER A 575 -13.86 34.56 4.69
C SER A 575 -12.78 35.56 4.23
N GLN A 576 -12.42 36.54 5.07
CA GLN A 576 -11.33 37.49 4.81
C GLN A 576 -9.97 36.76 4.77
N SER A 577 -9.69 35.89 5.75
CA SER A 577 -8.47 35.07 5.77
C SER A 577 -8.39 34.10 4.58
N ILE A 578 -9.51 33.50 4.17
CA ILE A 578 -9.62 32.63 2.98
C ILE A 578 -9.29 33.39 1.68
N LEU A 579 -9.58 34.69 1.63
CA LEU A 579 -9.25 35.54 0.49
C LEU A 579 -7.79 35.99 0.52
N ASP A 580 -7.31 36.43 1.69
CA ASP A 580 -5.97 36.99 1.87
C ASP A 580 -4.87 35.90 1.96
N SER A 581 -5.24 34.62 2.14
CA SER A 581 -4.30 33.50 2.25
C SER A 581 -3.57 33.20 0.94
N ALA A 582 -2.52 33.97 0.69
CA ALA A 582 -1.38 33.55 -0.11
C ALA A 582 -0.69 32.38 0.61
N LEU A 583 -1.13 31.15 0.30
CA LEU A 583 -0.56 29.91 0.81
C LEU A 583 0.97 29.90 0.65
N PRO A 584 1.75 29.37 1.63
CA PRO A 584 3.21 29.40 1.59
C PRO A 584 3.72 28.71 0.32
N ALA A 585 4.19 29.52 -0.62
CA ALA A 585 4.31 29.10 -2.01
C ALA A 585 5.61 28.32 -2.27
N SER A 586 5.51 26.99 -2.26
CA SER A 586 6.36 26.18 -3.13
C SER A 586 6.04 26.53 -4.59
N ALA A 587 6.88 27.37 -5.19
CA ALA A 587 6.85 27.81 -6.59
C ALA A 587 5.64 28.67 -7.05
N GLY A 588 5.52 29.89 -6.52
CA GLY A 588 5.10 31.08 -7.31
C GLY A 588 3.70 31.13 -7.93
N ASP A 589 2.78 30.25 -7.54
CA ASP A 589 1.47 30.11 -8.17
C ASP A 589 0.36 30.91 -7.46
N ASN A 590 -0.18 31.94 -8.13
CA ASN A 590 -1.38 32.70 -7.72
C ASN A 590 -2.70 31.86 -7.74
N LYS A 591 -2.59 30.53 -7.75
CA LYS A 591 -3.72 29.59 -7.79
C LYS A 591 -4.46 29.51 -6.46
N ALA A 592 -3.73 29.53 -5.34
CA ALA A 592 -4.22 29.51 -3.97
C ALA A 592 -5.49 30.36 -3.74
N THR A 593 -5.34 31.68 -3.85
CA THR A 593 -6.43 32.67 -3.71
C THR A 593 -7.55 32.48 -4.74
N SER A 594 -7.24 31.89 -5.90
CA SER A 594 -8.25 31.55 -6.89
C SER A 594 -9.13 30.35 -6.48
N HIS A 595 -8.69 29.47 -5.59
CA HIS A 595 -9.54 28.44 -5.01
C HIS A 595 -10.41 29.01 -3.87
N GLY A 596 -9.83 29.84 -2.99
CA GLY A 596 -10.58 30.51 -1.91
C GLY A 596 -11.76 31.35 -2.43
N LYS A 597 -11.51 32.26 -3.38
CA LYS A 597 -12.59 33.07 -3.99
C LYS A 597 -13.63 32.21 -4.73
N ASN A 598 -13.23 31.11 -5.35
CA ASN A 598 -14.14 30.23 -6.09
C ASN A 598 -15.04 29.44 -5.15
N MET A 599 -14.50 28.93 -4.03
CA MET A 599 -15.28 28.31 -2.96
C MET A 599 -16.31 29.29 -2.39
N LEU A 600 -15.86 30.48 -1.96
CA LEU A 600 -16.76 31.50 -1.40
C LEU A 600 -17.85 31.91 -2.41
N LYS A 601 -17.51 32.08 -3.69
CA LYS A 601 -18.48 32.34 -4.76
C LYS A 601 -19.50 31.20 -4.88
N MET A 602 -19.04 29.95 -4.91
CA MET A 602 -19.91 28.77 -5.04
C MET A 602 -20.91 28.65 -3.87
N LEU A 603 -20.45 28.92 -2.64
CA LEU A 603 -21.31 28.94 -1.45
C LEU A 603 -22.33 30.09 -1.49
N VAL A 604 -21.94 31.28 -1.97
CA VAL A 604 -22.87 32.42 -2.16
C VAL A 604 -23.91 32.13 -3.25
N GLN A 605 -23.50 31.51 -4.37
CA GLN A 605 -24.43 31.10 -5.43
C GLN A 605 -25.27 29.87 -5.04
N GLY A 606 -24.99 29.25 -3.89
CA GLY A 606 -25.81 28.21 -3.28
C GLY A 606 -25.76 26.85 -3.98
N GLY A 607 -24.76 26.57 -4.80
CA GLY A 607 -24.74 25.33 -5.60
C GLY A 607 -23.56 25.19 -6.56
N LYS A 608 -23.50 24.06 -7.27
CA LYS A 608 -22.40 23.72 -8.19
C LYS A 608 -22.64 24.31 -9.58
N PHE A 609 -21.57 24.68 -10.28
CA PHE A 609 -21.64 25.12 -11.68
C PHE A 609 -21.65 23.92 -12.63
N ASP A 610 -22.71 23.78 -13.43
CA ASP A 610 -22.79 22.77 -14.49
C ASP A 610 -22.20 23.33 -15.81
N PRO A 611 -21.15 22.71 -16.38
CA PRO A 611 -20.58 23.11 -17.67
C PRO A 611 -21.53 22.96 -18.87
N VAL A 612 -22.56 22.11 -18.78
CA VAL A 612 -23.48 21.81 -19.89
C VAL A 612 -24.53 22.92 -20.04
N THR A 613 -25.31 23.20 -18.98
CA THR A 613 -26.25 24.33 -18.94
C THR A 613 -25.58 25.69 -18.80
N LYS A 614 -24.30 25.72 -18.40
CA LYS A 614 -23.51 26.93 -18.10
C LYS A 614 -24.12 27.80 -17.00
N LYS A 615 -24.87 27.18 -16.08
CA LYS A 615 -25.48 27.83 -14.93
C LYS A 615 -24.97 27.20 -13.64
N VAL A 616 -25.11 27.93 -12.54
CA VAL A 616 -25.12 27.30 -11.21
C VAL A 616 -26.49 26.66 -11.01
N ILE A 617 -26.51 25.44 -10.50
CA ILE A 617 -27.73 24.76 -10.05
C ILE A 617 -27.75 24.90 -8.52
N PRO A 618 -28.60 25.78 -7.94
CA PRO A 618 -28.72 25.92 -6.49
C PRO A 618 -29.22 24.63 -5.86
N VAL A 619 -28.80 24.36 -4.63
CA VAL A 619 -29.32 23.22 -3.85
C VAL A 619 -30.57 23.63 -3.07
N GLU A 620 -31.51 22.69 -2.92
CA GLU A 620 -32.73 22.85 -2.13
C GLU A 620 -32.70 21.91 -0.92
N PRO A 621 -32.85 22.40 0.33
CA PRO A 621 -33.02 23.81 0.73
C PRO A 621 -31.78 24.68 0.51
N ALA A 622 -32.00 25.99 0.28
CA ALA A 622 -30.93 26.94 0.01
C ALA A 622 -29.97 27.13 1.20
N LEU A 623 -28.65 27.17 0.93
CA LEU A 623 -27.59 27.21 1.96
C LEU A 623 -27.60 28.44 2.88
N GLY A 624 -28.21 29.56 2.47
CA GLY A 624 -28.26 30.80 3.26
C GLY A 624 -26.91 31.51 3.50
N PHE A 625 -25.80 31.04 2.89
CA PHE A 625 -24.45 31.54 3.15
C PHE A 625 -24.29 33.05 2.86
N ALA A 626 -25.03 33.61 1.90
CA ALA A 626 -25.02 35.04 1.60
C ALA A 626 -25.37 35.92 2.83
N ASP A 627 -26.34 35.49 3.65
CA ASP A 627 -26.75 36.19 4.87
C ASP A 627 -25.77 36.00 6.05
N LEU A 628 -24.97 34.92 6.03
CA LEU A 628 -23.89 34.68 6.99
C LEU A 628 -22.62 35.47 6.62
N LEU A 629 -22.34 35.61 5.32
CA LEU A 629 -21.18 36.32 4.79
C LEU A 629 -21.33 37.85 4.86
N TRP A 630 -22.52 38.40 4.55
CA TRP A 630 -22.72 39.86 4.48
C TRP A 630 -22.28 40.62 5.74
N PRO A 631 -22.62 40.20 6.99
CA PRO A 631 -22.15 40.86 8.20
C PRO A 631 -20.63 40.93 8.35
N GLN A 632 -19.90 39.95 7.80
CA GLN A 632 -18.43 39.86 7.92
C GLN A 632 -17.73 40.79 6.93
N ILE A 633 -18.24 40.89 5.70
CA ILE A 633 -17.60 41.69 4.64
C ILE A 633 -18.11 43.14 4.54
N LYS A 634 -19.21 43.49 5.21
CA LYS A 634 -19.89 44.79 5.06
C LYS A 634 -18.98 46.00 5.30
N THR A 635 -18.00 45.89 6.19
CA THR A 635 -17.02 46.95 6.48
C THR A 635 -16.00 47.12 5.34
N ASN A 636 -15.53 46.02 4.75
CA ASN A 636 -14.44 45.98 3.76
C ASN A 636 -14.96 45.76 2.33
N ILE A 637 -16.25 46.02 2.08
CA ILE A 637 -16.94 45.65 0.84
C ILE A 637 -16.32 46.29 -0.41
N VAL A 638 -15.67 47.44 -0.26
CA VAL A 638 -14.94 48.15 -1.31
C VAL A 638 -13.69 47.40 -1.73
N ASP A 639 -12.89 46.93 -0.77
CA ASP A 639 -11.66 46.15 -1.00
C ASP A 639 -11.99 44.79 -1.63
N TRP A 640 -13.09 44.18 -1.18
CA TRP A 640 -13.63 42.96 -1.80
C TRP A 640 -14.06 43.21 -3.26
N ALA A 641 -14.79 44.28 -3.53
CA ALA A 641 -15.32 44.58 -4.86
C ALA A 641 -14.25 45.06 -5.86
N THR A 642 -13.20 45.72 -5.39
CA THR A 642 -12.07 46.22 -6.20
C THR A 642 -10.92 45.22 -6.30
N GLY A 643 -10.76 44.33 -5.32
CA GLY A 643 -9.72 43.31 -5.25
C GLY A 643 -10.15 41.91 -5.70
N GLN A 644 -9.54 40.89 -5.09
CA GLN A 644 -9.67 39.48 -5.51
C GLN A 644 -11.06 38.88 -5.20
N GLY A 645 -11.81 39.48 -4.27
CA GLY A 645 -13.16 39.06 -3.87
C GLY A 645 -14.27 39.50 -4.84
N SER A 646 -13.95 40.21 -5.93
CA SER A 646 -14.94 40.94 -6.73
C SER A 646 -16.04 40.05 -7.30
N PHE A 647 -15.70 38.83 -7.72
CA PHE A 647 -16.67 37.84 -8.19
C PHE A 647 -17.56 37.22 -7.10
N VAL A 648 -17.14 37.29 -5.82
CA VAL A 648 -17.99 36.93 -4.67
C VAL A 648 -19.02 38.04 -4.41
N VAL A 649 -18.61 39.30 -4.55
CA VAL A 649 -19.53 40.45 -4.46
C VAL A 649 -20.53 40.47 -5.62
N VAL A 650 -20.09 40.15 -6.86
CA VAL A 650 -20.99 39.92 -8.00
C VAL A 650 -22.01 38.83 -7.66
N ALA A 651 -21.56 37.68 -7.12
CA ALA A 651 -22.46 36.60 -6.72
C ALA A 651 -23.48 37.03 -5.64
N LEU A 652 -23.12 37.90 -4.69
CA LEU A 652 -24.06 38.44 -3.70
C LEU A 652 -25.15 39.33 -4.34
N THR A 653 -24.85 40.06 -5.42
CA THR A 653 -25.89 40.79 -6.17
C THR A 653 -26.85 39.86 -6.91
N GLU A 654 -26.42 38.64 -7.23
CA GLU A 654 -27.16 37.66 -8.04
C GLU A 654 -28.00 36.71 -7.18
N ALA A 655 -27.42 36.15 -6.11
CA ALA A 655 -27.98 35.10 -5.25
C ALA A 655 -29.47 35.29 -4.94
N GLU A 656 -30.34 34.47 -5.55
CA GLU A 656 -31.77 34.77 -5.66
C GLU A 656 -32.47 34.92 -4.30
N GLY A 657 -32.13 34.09 -3.32
CA GLY A 657 -32.68 34.13 -1.96
C GLY A 657 -32.08 35.19 -1.01
N PHE A 658 -31.12 36.02 -1.43
CA PHE A 658 -30.46 36.98 -0.55
C PHE A 658 -31.27 38.30 -0.40
N GLY A 659 -31.84 38.52 0.78
CA GLY A 659 -32.75 39.64 1.04
C GLY A 659 -32.11 41.03 1.15
N LYS A 660 -30.78 41.14 1.21
CA LYS A 660 -30.07 42.41 1.49
C LYS A 660 -29.29 42.97 0.29
N LYS A 661 -29.63 42.56 -0.94
CA LYS A 661 -29.05 43.07 -2.21
C LYS A 661 -28.98 44.59 -2.26
N ASP A 662 -30.05 45.27 -1.83
CA ASP A 662 -30.13 46.72 -1.78
C ASP A 662 -29.10 47.36 -0.84
N GLU A 663 -28.72 46.71 0.27
CA GLU A 663 -27.65 47.22 1.13
C GLU A 663 -26.29 47.14 0.43
N VAL A 664 -26.01 46.03 -0.26
CA VAL A 664 -24.77 45.83 -1.03
C VAL A 664 -24.67 46.89 -2.12
N LEU A 665 -25.72 47.06 -2.92
CA LEU A 665 -25.75 48.07 -3.98
C LEU A 665 -25.63 49.49 -3.39
N LYS A 666 -26.33 49.82 -2.30
CA LYS A 666 -26.21 51.14 -1.63
C LYS A 666 -24.81 51.40 -1.06
N ALA A 667 -24.10 50.37 -0.59
CA ALA A 667 -22.71 50.50 -0.16
C ALA A 667 -21.78 50.77 -1.36
N LEU A 668 -21.91 49.97 -2.42
CA LEU A 668 -21.11 50.10 -3.64
C LEU A 668 -21.34 51.43 -4.39
N LYS A 669 -22.57 51.98 -4.38
CA LYS A 669 -22.87 53.29 -5.01
C LYS A 669 -22.14 54.47 -4.35
N LYS A 670 -21.80 54.39 -3.06
CA LYS A 670 -21.04 55.46 -2.38
C LYS A 670 -19.62 55.58 -2.94
N GLU A 671 -18.97 54.44 -3.15
CA GLU A 671 -17.58 54.35 -3.59
C GLU A 671 -17.43 54.04 -5.09
N LYS A 672 -18.39 54.52 -5.91
CA LYS A 672 -18.41 54.27 -7.36
C LYS A 672 -17.10 54.68 -8.05
N LYS A 673 -16.44 55.74 -7.58
CA LYS A 673 -15.11 56.18 -8.09
C LYS A 673 -14.00 55.16 -7.87
N ALA A 674 -13.99 54.44 -6.74
CA ALA A 674 -13.02 53.40 -6.46
C ALA A 674 -13.25 52.17 -7.35
N LEU A 675 -14.53 51.83 -7.60
CA LEU A 675 -14.92 50.80 -8.56
C LEU A 675 -14.51 51.17 -10.00
N GLU A 676 -14.74 52.41 -10.42
CA GLU A 676 -14.34 52.92 -11.74
C GLU A 676 -12.82 52.85 -11.95
N ALA A 677 -12.03 53.25 -10.94
CA ALA A 677 -10.57 53.16 -10.96
C ALA A 677 -10.05 51.70 -10.99
N ALA A 678 -10.67 50.79 -10.23
CA ALA A 678 -10.30 49.37 -10.24
C ALA A 678 -10.75 48.65 -11.53
N ALA A 679 -11.88 49.06 -12.11
CA ALA A 679 -12.41 48.54 -13.36
C ALA A 679 -11.57 48.98 -14.58
N ASN A 680 -11.12 50.24 -14.61
CA ASN A 680 -10.34 50.83 -15.69
C ASN A 680 -9.12 51.58 -15.13
N PRO A 681 -8.07 50.88 -14.68
CA PRO A 681 -6.87 51.53 -14.16
C PRO A 681 -6.17 52.35 -15.27
N PRO A 682 -5.51 53.47 -14.92
CA PRO A 682 -4.84 54.31 -15.91
C PRO A 682 -3.85 53.53 -16.78
N GLY A 683 -4.04 53.56 -18.10
CA GLY A 683 -3.25 52.79 -19.08
C GLY A 683 -3.86 51.45 -19.52
N ALA A 684 -5.01 51.03 -18.98
CA ALA A 684 -5.73 49.85 -19.47
C ALA A 684 -6.27 50.08 -20.90
N GLN A 685 -5.81 49.28 -21.87
CA GLN A 685 -6.41 49.27 -23.21
C GLN A 685 -7.81 48.67 -23.18
N ASN A 686 -8.80 49.42 -23.66
CA ASN A 686 -10.13 48.88 -23.94
C ASN A 686 -10.04 47.91 -25.14
N GLY A 687 -10.25 46.63 -24.87
CA GLY A 687 -10.09 45.54 -25.83
C GLY A 687 -11.24 45.41 -26.83
N GLU A 688 -11.51 46.45 -27.62
CA GLU A 688 -12.42 46.37 -28.76
C GLU A 688 -11.68 46.16 -30.10
N SER A 689 -12.37 45.47 -31.01
CA SER A 689 -12.02 45.24 -32.43
C SER A 689 -10.99 44.14 -32.80
N LYS A 690 -11.55 43.10 -33.43
CA LYS A 690 -11.10 42.51 -34.72
C LYS A 690 -9.65 41.97 -34.84
N GLY A 691 -9.45 40.79 -34.26
CA GLY A 691 -8.92 39.60 -34.96
C GLY A 691 -7.74 39.74 -35.93
N LYS A 692 -6.53 39.40 -35.45
CA LYS A 692 -5.45 38.82 -36.26
C LYS A 692 -4.72 37.74 -35.45
N LYS A 693 -4.29 36.65 -36.09
CA LYS A 693 -3.40 35.64 -35.48
C LYS A 693 -1.99 36.23 -35.35
N GLN A 694 -1.36 36.09 -34.19
CA GLN A 694 0.07 36.28 -34.01
C GLN A 694 0.70 35.10 -33.26
N LYS A 695 1.99 34.85 -33.50
CA LYS A 695 2.70 33.64 -33.03
C LYS A 695 3.13 33.76 -31.57
N LYS A 696 3.37 32.61 -30.91
CA LYS A 696 4.12 32.55 -29.65
C LYS A 696 5.51 33.17 -29.83
N GLY A 697 5.96 33.95 -28.85
CA GLY A 697 7.36 34.34 -28.70
C GLY A 697 7.60 35.84 -28.50
N ASP A 698 7.16 36.42 -27.38
CA ASP A 698 8.09 36.89 -26.35
C ASP A 698 7.38 37.10 -24.99
N LYS A 699 8.11 37.37 -23.91
CA LYS A 699 7.60 37.79 -22.59
C LYS A 699 7.81 39.31 -22.39
N SER A 700 6.91 40.12 -22.92
CA SER A 700 6.77 41.53 -22.51
C SER A 700 5.84 41.64 -21.29
N ASP A 701 6.15 42.52 -20.33
CA ASP A 701 5.30 42.77 -19.17
C ASP A 701 3.86 43.13 -19.56
N SER A 702 2.89 42.46 -18.94
CA SER A 702 1.48 42.66 -19.26
C SER A 702 0.94 43.93 -18.60
N ALA A 703 0.57 44.92 -19.42
CA ALA A 703 -0.13 46.12 -18.98
C ALA A 703 -1.35 45.80 -18.08
N PRO A 704 -1.68 46.65 -17.09
CA PRO A 704 -2.66 46.34 -16.05
C PRO A 704 -4.06 46.11 -16.63
N ARG A 705 -4.50 44.84 -16.58
CA ARG A 705 -5.90 44.48 -16.87
C ARG A 705 -6.77 44.84 -15.67
N GLY A 706 -7.70 45.77 -15.88
CA GLY A 706 -8.69 46.16 -14.87
C GLY A 706 -9.60 45.03 -14.41
N ASN A 707 -10.15 45.17 -13.21
CA ASN A 707 -10.90 44.12 -12.53
C ASN A 707 -12.26 43.87 -13.22
N ALA A 708 -12.39 42.72 -13.86
CA ALA A 708 -13.62 42.31 -14.56
C ALA A 708 -14.83 42.15 -13.63
N GLY A 709 -14.63 41.79 -12.35
CA GLY A 709 -15.72 41.78 -11.37
C GLY A 709 -16.19 43.19 -11.02
N ALA A 710 -15.27 44.15 -10.89
CA ALA A 710 -15.62 45.55 -10.69
C ALA A 710 -16.40 46.14 -11.88
N LYS A 711 -16.06 45.75 -13.13
CA LYS A 711 -16.85 46.10 -14.33
C LYS A 711 -18.29 45.61 -14.24
N ILE A 712 -18.49 44.32 -13.94
CA ILE A 712 -19.83 43.71 -13.78
C ILE A 712 -20.61 44.34 -12.63
N LEU A 713 -19.93 44.82 -11.57
CA LEU A 713 -20.59 45.59 -10.51
C LEU A 713 -21.01 46.98 -11.00
N LEU A 714 -20.17 47.72 -11.73
CA LEU A 714 -20.53 49.03 -12.29
C LEU A 714 -21.72 48.97 -13.26
N GLU A 715 -21.83 47.90 -14.05
CA GLU A 715 -22.99 47.62 -14.92
C GLU A 715 -24.31 47.44 -14.15
N LYS A 716 -24.25 47.24 -12.81
CA LYS A 716 -25.40 47.08 -11.91
C LYS A 716 -25.64 48.27 -10.96
N LEU A 717 -24.91 49.40 -11.12
CA LEU A 717 -24.95 50.57 -10.21
C LEU A 717 -25.47 51.86 -10.85
#